data_AF-A0A848FUR4-F1
#
_entry.id   AF-A0A848FUR4-F1
#
_cell.length_a   1.000
_cell.length_b   1.000
_cell.length_c   1.000
_cell.angle_alpha   90.00
_cell.angle_beta   90.00
_cell.angle_gamma   90.00
#
_symmetry.space_group_name_H-M   'P 1'
#
loop_
_entity.id
_entity.type
_entity.pdbx_description
1 polymer ?
#
loop_
_entity_poly.entity_id
_entity_poly.type
_entity_poly.pdbx_seq_one_letter_code
_entity_poly.pdbx_strand_id
1 'polypeptide(L)'
;MQVAAIFRDTIILTSGSTYEFSVDTKEGEGLISTVPDLNGVTDQLKFPERSIISFESANGDPKTSGAITDGDRLVLESGKITKKYYLSLKPLAKNGKLTILQPRIMAGTSTDIRLGFTAGQRSPNATVRFLIPPGLEAGMDNIKVNVIGRGEVLLRDLATQSIGRTGSKYGYSKVGTAELEAVHNGTLLTLRGLDLRPSNGEDVVLTIKRSSPAKIGQYEFSCSYSTSAPAILNSFGGSTERVTQTVTLNIEDFGKAPHKTGEAPEASLPGKDEILAVTFSPSVLADKLKIQQSTDQGRTWKDSKAVIDAKQGSGKIDGLQIGQYYQFRISASIRNKISYSNIFRYYHGPIPATAFGITGDSTQDYTARINAAIDSIHRMGGGTLYFGKGMYRVRTVLLKSNVHLYVSKEATIAALKGGNAPELTWFSDRKYRSGLSPTDAGPYEDPENYLTKQDVGHHYFRNAMFFAERENNIAITGNGRITGNGNLVTGDKVMNNAPGNRSDKMFTFKLCTNIRIGGLARNEDLWYDENKDAPYYILPNNQRDYAVDNMLHIDQGGHFVLLATGTDGITVHDTYFGKANPRNARDIYDFMACNNVDVKNIYSKVSSDDIVKPGSDCSLGFTRPASKYKVRNVIGDTNCNLFQVGSETADDIKDICVDNIFVLGANKAGFSISTNDGAHISNIHLNCGHTGAIHSRSKMRRTFTPFFISISNRARILGAEVGRYSFTENGEQHNELLVKNVNIGQVDNIILNGIDITEVYAGSSFSAPDNRWKAYDGKQRRATPIVAGYSLPESAVVQGGLDFTLPNGKHTGYISNIQFNDVQVLVKGSNSLSDTAALCPELGVGQYNASNLKTQPAYGLWARHAADLTINNCGFNVEQADGRYAIFLDDVKGATITGNKMVKAAGNASVIKLKLASSVTIDQNIYFDTQWNNKPLSLSGIQQAQPAVTGFPLQTGQ
;
A
#
# COMPACT_ATOMS: atom_id res chain seq x y z
N MET A 1 14.00 15.27 20.66
CA MET A 1 14.44 16.64 21.04
C MET A 1 15.94 16.64 21.29
N GLN A 2 16.61 17.72 20.89
CA GLN A 2 18.04 17.95 21.14
C GLN A 2 18.28 18.63 22.50
N VAL A 3 17.32 19.40 23.01
CA VAL A 3 17.30 19.77 24.43
C VAL A 3 16.90 18.54 25.24
N ALA A 4 17.87 17.94 25.93
CA ALA A 4 17.70 16.70 26.67
C ALA A 4 17.02 16.93 28.03
N ALA A 5 17.43 17.97 28.75
CA ALA A 5 16.86 18.37 30.03
C ALA A 5 17.24 19.81 30.39
N ILE A 6 16.49 20.38 31.33
CA ILE A 6 16.87 21.63 32.01
C ILE A 6 16.98 21.30 33.49
N PHE A 7 18.12 21.63 34.09
CA PHE A 7 18.37 21.45 35.50
C PHE A 7 18.98 22.73 36.07
N ARG A 8 18.23 23.41 36.94
CA ARG A 8 18.61 24.70 37.54
C ARG A 8 18.95 25.74 36.46
N ASP A 9 20.19 26.18 36.39
CA ASP A 9 20.77 27.14 35.46
C ASP A 9 21.51 26.47 34.29
N THR A 10 21.32 25.15 34.08
CA THR A 10 21.96 24.41 32.99
C THR A 10 20.92 23.81 32.03
N ILE A 11 21.11 24.03 30.74
CA ILE A 11 20.38 23.37 29.65
C ILE A 11 21.31 22.29 29.08
N ILE A 12 20.90 21.03 29.22
CA ILE A 12 21.63 19.87 28.70
C ILE A 12 21.21 19.66 27.24
N LEU A 13 22.18 19.71 26.34
CA LEU A 13 22.02 19.54 24.91
C LEU A 13 22.69 18.24 24.45
N THR A 14 22.12 17.58 23.46
CA THR A 14 22.71 16.39 22.85
C THR A 14 23.93 16.75 21.99
N SER A 15 24.97 15.91 22.03
CA SER A 15 26.12 15.97 21.13
C SER A 15 26.44 14.59 20.54
N GLY A 16 26.69 14.50 19.24
CA GLY A 16 26.87 13.25 18.52
C GLY A 16 26.41 13.39 17.07
N SER A 17 26.22 12.28 16.37
CA SER A 17 25.79 12.28 14.96
C SER A 17 24.64 11.30 14.69
N THR A 18 23.91 11.51 13.59
CA THR A 18 22.88 10.59 13.08
C THR A 18 22.89 10.58 11.56
N TYR A 19 22.42 9.50 10.94
CA TYR A 19 22.13 9.52 9.51
C TYR A 19 20.76 10.14 9.25
N GLU A 20 20.72 11.05 8.28
CA GLU A 20 19.51 11.74 7.83
C GLU A 20 19.66 12.13 6.35
N PHE A 21 18.83 11.54 5.50
CA PHE A 21 18.82 11.79 4.07
C PHE A 21 17.51 12.44 3.66
N SER A 22 17.62 13.60 3.01
CA SER A 22 16.57 14.17 2.18
C SER A 22 16.79 13.74 0.73
N VAL A 23 15.80 13.97 -0.13
CA VAL A 23 15.93 13.75 -1.57
C VAL A 23 17.05 14.59 -2.23
N ASP A 24 17.48 15.67 -1.57
CA ASP A 24 18.53 16.59 -2.04
C ASP A 24 19.91 16.29 -1.44
N THR A 25 19.98 15.49 -0.38
CA THR A 25 21.25 15.13 0.29
C THR A 25 22.21 14.50 -0.71
N LYS A 26 23.45 15.00 -0.77
CA LYS A 26 24.47 14.46 -1.67
C LYS A 26 25.01 13.13 -1.15
N GLU A 27 25.59 12.35 -2.06
CA GLU A 27 26.26 11.11 -1.69
C GLU A 27 27.39 11.40 -0.70
N GLY A 28 27.47 10.62 0.39
CA GLY A 28 28.42 10.84 1.49
C GLY A 28 28.05 11.92 2.51
N GLU A 29 27.05 12.78 2.24
CA GLU A 29 26.67 13.90 3.13
C GLU A 29 25.50 13.58 4.08
N GLY A 30 25.13 12.30 4.24
CA GLY A 30 24.00 11.91 5.10
C GLY A 30 24.30 11.85 6.60
N LEU A 31 25.56 11.88 7.01
CA LEU A 31 25.95 11.87 8.42
C LEU A 31 25.95 13.31 8.96
N ILE A 32 24.97 13.64 9.80
CA ILE A 32 24.78 15.00 10.34
C ILE A 32 24.99 15.07 11.85
N SER A 33 25.31 16.27 12.36
CA SER A 33 25.41 16.53 13.80
C SER A 33 24.04 16.52 14.49
N THR A 34 23.99 16.01 15.71
CA THR A 34 22.83 16.10 16.61
C THR A 34 22.86 17.33 17.51
N VAL A 35 23.96 18.10 17.52
CA VAL A 35 24.05 19.37 18.23
C VAL A 35 23.08 20.37 17.60
N PRO A 36 22.16 20.98 18.37
CA PRO A 36 21.29 22.03 17.84
C PRO A 36 22.11 23.26 17.49
N ASP A 37 21.66 24.02 16.49
CA ASP A 37 22.13 25.39 16.31
C ASP A 37 21.41 26.31 17.32
N LEU A 38 21.77 27.61 17.31
CA LEU A 38 21.21 28.59 18.26
C LEU A 38 19.68 28.66 18.17
N ASN A 39 19.13 28.64 16.94
CA ASN A 39 17.69 28.64 16.70
C ASN A 39 17.03 27.34 17.17
N GLY A 40 17.67 26.20 16.93
CA GLY A 40 17.22 24.88 17.35
C GLY A 40 17.08 24.78 18.86
N VAL A 41 17.90 25.49 19.64
CA VAL A 41 17.72 25.59 21.10
C VAL A 41 16.48 26.42 21.43
N THR A 42 16.31 27.60 20.84
CA THR A 42 15.15 28.46 21.13
C THR A 42 13.83 27.84 20.73
N ASP A 43 13.78 27.15 19.59
CA ASP A 43 12.56 26.54 19.05
C ASP A 43 12.04 25.38 19.92
N GLN A 44 12.92 24.79 20.73
CA GLN A 44 12.60 23.68 21.64
C GLN A 44 12.21 24.13 23.05
N LEU A 45 12.28 25.44 23.32
CA LEU A 45 12.04 26.03 24.64
C LEU A 45 10.84 26.98 24.62
N LYS A 46 10.21 27.13 25.78
CA LYS A 46 9.17 28.14 25.99
C LYS A 46 9.71 29.23 26.89
N PHE A 47 9.49 30.48 26.49
CA PHE A 47 9.97 31.66 27.21
C PHE A 47 8.78 32.52 27.67
N PRO A 48 8.92 33.29 28.76
CA PRO A 48 7.91 34.27 29.17
C PRO A 48 7.65 35.33 28.09
N GLU A 49 6.47 35.93 28.06
CA GLU A 49 6.13 37.01 27.12
C GLU A 49 7.11 38.19 27.22
N ARG A 50 7.41 38.82 26.07
CA ARG A 50 8.34 39.97 25.95
C ARG A 50 9.77 39.69 26.39
N SER A 51 10.16 38.43 26.47
CA SER A 51 11.55 38.07 26.73
C SER A 51 12.43 38.30 25.49
N ILE A 52 13.64 38.82 25.71
CA ILE A 52 14.69 38.89 24.69
C ILE A 52 15.64 37.72 24.93
N ILE A 53 15.93 36.95 23.88
CA ILE A 53 16.86 35.82 23.92
C ILE A 53 18.11 36.19 23.14
N SER A 54 19.26 36.01 23.77
CA SER A 54 20.57 36.13 23.13
C SER A 54 21.49 34.99 23.59
N PHE A 55 22.61 34.83 22.90
CA PHE A 55 23.61 33.83 23.24
C PHE A 55 24.97 34.48 23.45
N GLU A 56 25.72 33.94 24.39
CA GLU A 56 27.11 34.33 24.67
C GLU A 56 28.01 33.08 24.57
N SER A 57 29.25 33.26 24.14
CA SER A 57 30.30 32.24 24.25
C SER A 57 30.61 31.93 25.73
N ALA A 58 31.34 30.83 25.99
CA ALA A 58 31.83 30.54 27.33
C ALA A 58 32.63 31.69 27.98
N ASN A 59 33.25 32.56 27.15
CA ASN A 59 34.01 33.73 27.59
C ASN A 59 33.16 35.00 27.76
N GLY A 60 31.88 34.96 27.40
CA GLY A 60 30.95 36.10 27.51
C GLY A 60 30.79 36.95 26.24
N ASP A 61 31.40 36.55 25.12
CA ASP A 61 31.29 37.28 23.86
C ASP A 61 29.93 37.00 23.20
N PRO A 62 29.24 38.01 22.62
CA PRO A 62 27.99 37.78 21.90
C PRO A 62 28.14 36.77 20.76
N LYS A 63 27.23 35.79 20.71
CA LYS A 63 27.21 34.72 19.72
C LYS A 63 25.92 34.77 18.91
N THR A 64 26.01 35.13 17.63
CA THR A 64 24.85 35.27 16.73
C THR A 64 24.80 34.19 15.64
N SER A 65 25.90 33.44 15.46
CA SER A 65 26.02 32.36 14.49
C SER A 65 27.10 31.35 14.91
N GLY A 66 27.23 30.25 14.18
CA GLY A 66 28.19 29.18 14.44
C GLY A 66 27.66 28.06 15.35
N ALA A 67 28.44 26.99 15.46
CA ALA A 67 28.08 25.81 16.26
C ALA A 67 28.14 26.12 17.76
N ILE A 68 27.20 25.55 18.52
CA ILE A 68 27.22 25.62 19.98
C ILE A 68 28.42 24.84 20.52
N THR A 69 29.11 25.44 21.49
CA THR A 69 30.23 24.86 22.22
C THR A 69 29.86 24.68 23.69
N ASP A 70 30.45 23.68 24.35
CA ASP A 70 30.20 23.41 25.78
C ASP A 70 30.59 24.65 26.60
N GLY A 71 29.70 25.09 27.49
CA GLY A 71 29.89 26.28 28.32
C GLY A 71 29.36 27.59 27.73
N ASP A 72 28.91 27.60 26.47
CA ASP A 72 28.11 28.70 25.92
C ASP A 72 26.88 28.98 26.79
N ARG A 73 26.28 30.17 26.67
CA ARG A 73 25.18 30.59 27.54
C ARG A 73 24.01 31.12 26.73
N LEU A 74 22.81 30.68 27.08
CA LEU A 74 21.57 31.34 26.68
C LEU A 74 21.26 32.42 27.72
N VAL A 75 21.12 33.66 27.26
CA VAL A 75 20.76 34.82 28.08
C VAL A 75 19.30 35.16 27.83
N LEU A 76 18.52 35.12 28.91
CA LEU A 76 17.10 35.44 28.94
C LEU A 76 16.92 36.78 29.66
N GLU A 77 16.50 37.81 28.94
CA GLU A 77 16.17 39.11 29.50
C GLU A 77 14.66 39.31 29.52
N SER A 78 14.09 39.57 30.70
CA SER A 78 12.65 39.84 30.87
C SER A 78 12.47 41.01 31.84
N GLY A 79 12.19 42.19 31.30
CA GLY A 79 12.13 43.43 32.07
C GLY A 79 13.49 43.80 32.68
N LYS A 80 13.60 43.79 34.02
CA LYS A 80 14.86 44.05 34.75
C LYS A 80 15.60 42.77 35.15
N ILE A 81 15.09 41.59 34.79
CA ILE A 81 15.66 40.31 35.19
C ILE A 81 16.44 39.73 34.02
N THR A 82 17.74 39.50 34.23
CA THR A 82 18.60 38.74 33.33
C THR A 82 18.93 37.41 33.98
N LYS A 83 18.59 36.31 33.30
CA LYS A 83 19.01 34.95 33.69
C LYS A 83 19.91 34.38 32.62
N LYS A 84 21.01 33.76 33.05
CA LYS A 84 21.92 33.03 32.17
C LYS A 84 21.75 31.54 32.42
N TYR A 85 21.64 30.78 31.34
CA TYR A 85 21.61 29.32 31.37
C TYR A 85 22.83 28.78 30.63
N TYR A 86 23.63 27.96 31.30
CA TYR A 86 24.78 27.27 30.72
C TYR A 86 24.30 26.18 29.76
N LEU A 87 24.83 26.16 28.55
CA LEU A 87 24.61 25.12 27.56
C LEU A 87 25.67 24.04 27.77
N SER A 88 25.23 22.85 28.21
CA SER A 88 26.13 21.71 28.40
C SER A 88 25.88 20.64 27.35
N LEU A 89 26.88 20.36 26.52
CA LEU A 89 26.86 19.32 25.50
C LEU A 89 27.20 17.97 26.14
N LYS A 90 26.33 16.98 25.94
CA LYS A 90 26.52 15.61 26.44
C LYS A 90 26.34 14.57 25.33
N PRO A 91 27.16 13.50 25.30
CA PRO A 91 27.04 12.41 24.34
C PRO A 91 25.77 11.59 24.60
N LEU A 92 24.65 12.07 24.07
CA LEU A 92 23.31 11.58 24.31
C LEU A 92 22.56 11.42 22.99
N ALA A 93 21.68 10.43 22.93
CA ALA A 93 20.73 10.31 21.83
C ALA A 93 19.70 11.44 21.95
N LYS A 94 19.17 11.91 20.82
CA LYS A 94 18.00 12.81 20.80
C LYS A 94 16.88 12.18 21.64
N ASN A 95 16.30 12.88 22.60
CA ASN A 95 15.18 12.32 23.39
C ASN A 95 14.02 11.93 22.47
N GLY A 96 13.43 10.76 22.74
CA GLY A 96 12.22 10.31 22.09
C GLY A 96 10.98 11.06 22.58
N LYS A 97 9.82 10.54 22.18
CA LYS A 97 8.50 11.02 22.58
C LYS A 97 7.65 9.84 23.01
N LEU A 98 7.11 9.92 24.22
CA LEU A 98 6.11 9.00 24.75
C LEU A 98 4.72 9.68 24.68
N THR A 99 3.71 8.93 24.26
CA THR A 99 2.31 9.35 24.18
C THR A 99 1.43 8.32 24.87
N ILE A 100 0.26 8.77 25.32
CA ILE A 100 -0.78 7.90 25.87
C ILE A 100 -2.10 8.26 25.21
N LEU A 101 -2.81 7.26 24.69
CA LEU A 101 -4.05 7.51 23.92
C LEU A 101 -5.15 8.09 24.82
N GLN A 102 -5.29 7.54 26.03
CA GLN A 102 -6.34 7.91 26.97
C GLN A 102 -5.73 8.29 28.32
N PRO A 103 -5.35 9.55 28.55
CA PRO A 103 -4.63 9.98 29.76
C PRO A 103 -5.47 9.93 31.04
N ARG A 104 -6.79 9.68 30.97
CA ARG A 104 -7.69 9.58 32.13
C ARG A 104 -8.57 8.33 32.00
N ILE A 105 -8.61 7.49 33.03
CA ILE A 105 -9.40 6.25 33.07
C ILE A 105 -10.14 6.12 34.41
N MET A 106 -11.19 5.30 34.44
CA MET A 106 -11.97 5.01 35.65
C MET A 106 -11.28 3.93 36.51
N ALA A 107 -11.31 4.11 37.84
CA ALA A 107 -10.79 3.13 38.78
C ALA A 107 -11.67 1.86 38.82
N GLY A 108 -11.03 0.69 38.88
CA GLY A 108 -11.72 -0.60 39.05
C GLY A 108 -12.49 -1.09 37.82
N THR A 109 -12.35 -0.44 36.66
CA THR A 109 -12.85 -0.95 35.38
C THR A 109 -11.71 -1.57 34.59
N SER A 110 -12.00 -2.60 33.80
CA SER A 110 -11.01 -3.22 32.91
C SER A 110 -10.89 -2.40 31.64
N THR A 111 -9.78 -1.70 31.46
CA THR A 111 -9.48 -0.89 30.27
C THR A 111 -8.13 -1.25 29.69
N ASP A 112 -7.97 -1.08 28.38
CA ASP A 112 -6.65 -1.16 27.78
C ASP A 112 -5.91 0.18 27.98
N ILE A 113 -4.62 0.12 28.30
CA ILE A 113 -3.74 1.30 28.32
C ILE A 113 -2.82 1.22 27.11
N ARG A 114 -2.95 2.17 26.19
CA ARG A 114 -2.14 2.24 24.97
C ARG A 114 -1.12 3.36 25.06
N LEU A 115 0.15 2.99 24.96
CA LEU A 115 1.31 3.89 24.91
C LEU A 115 1.91 3.88 23.51
N GLY A 116 2.32 5.04 23.03
CA GLY A 116 3.07 5.18 21.78
C GLY A 116 4.45 5.78 22.05
N PHE A 117 5.49 5.19 21.50
CA PHE A 117 6.85 5.69 21.58
C PHE A 117 7.40 5.99 20.18
N THR A 118 8.02 7.16 20.02
CA THR A 118 8.77 7.55 18.82
C THR A 118 10.20 7.91 19.22
N ALA A 119 11.20 7.23 18.66
CA ALA A 119 12.62 7.48 18.88
C ALA A 119 13.02 8.87 18.35
N GLY A 120 13.86 9.58 19.11
CA GLY A 120 14.33 10.91 18.72
C GLY A 120 15.33 10.91 17.56
N GLN A 121 15.99 9.78 17.33
CA GLN A 121 16.81 9.51 16.16
C GLN A 121 16.60 8.07 15.71
N ARG A 122 16.64 7.85 14.39
CA ARG A 122 16.55 6.52 13.77
C ARG A 122 17.80 5.72 14.14
N SER A 123 17.70 4.40 14.27
CA SER A 123 18.86 3.54 14.55
C SER A 123 18.52 2.08 14.24
N PRO A 124 19.48 1.29 13.71
CA PRO A 124 19.40 -0.18 13.79
C PRO A 124 19.59 -0.63 15.24
N ASN A 125 19.26 -1.90 15.52
CA ASN A 125 19.54 -2.60 16.78
C ASN A 125 19.29 -1.77 18.07
N ALA A 126 18.20 -1.00 18.08
CA ALA A 126 17.85 -0.15 19.20
C ALA A 126 17.34 -0.98 20.39
N THR A 127 17.50 -0.41 21.59
CA THR A 127 16.86 -0.92 22.81
C THR A 127 15.94 0.14 23.37
N VAL A 128 14.68 -0.19 23.63
CA VAL A 128 13.69 0.71 24.23
C VAL A 128 13.28 0.16 25.58
N ARG A 129 13.27 1.00 26.61
CA ARG A 129 12.97 0.66 27.99
C ARG A 129 11.77 1.45 28.45
N PHE A 130 10.76 0.78 28.98
CA PHE A 130 9.58 1.40 29.58
C PHE A 130 9.54 1.05 31.06
N LEU A 131 9.43 2.06 31.91
CA LEU A 131 9.08 1.88 33.31
C LEU A 131 7.56 1.97 33.43
N ILE A 132 6.95 0.82 33.75
CA ILE A 132 5.53 0.70 34.06
C ILE A 132 5.39 0.93 35.58
N PRO A 133 4.60 1.92 36.01
CA PRO A 133 4.48 2.26 37.43
C PRO A 133 3.79 1.15 38.23
N PRO A 134 4.03 1.07 39.55
CA PRO A 134 3.41 0.07 40.41
C PRO A 134 1.88 0.20 40.43
N GLY A 135 1.19 -0.92 40.63
CA GLY A 135 -0.28 -0.99 40.65
C GLY A 135 -0.92 -1.26 39.28
N LEU A 136 -0.11 -1.44 38.23
CA LEU A 136 -0.53 -1.97 36.93
C LEU A 136 0.11 -3.34 36.72
N GLU A 137 -0.68 -4.30 36.22
CA GLU A 137 -0.17 -5.63 35.90
C GLU A 137 0.63 -5.58 34.60
N ALA A 138 1.89 -5.99 34.65
CA ALA A 138 2.78 -6.07 33.50
C ALA A 138 3.30 -7.50 33.35
N GLY A 139 2.91 -8.15 32.27
CA GLY A 139 3.24 -9.55 31.98
C GLY A 139 3.40 -9.80 30.49
N MET A 140 4.05 -10.92 30.16
CA MET A 140 4.31 -11.30 28.77
C MET A 140 3.03 -11.64 27.99
N ASP A 141 1.95 -11.99 28.71
CA ASP A 141 0.67 -12.46 28.15
C ASP A 141 -0.45 -11.41 28.18
N ASN A 142 -0.24 -10.28 28.87
CA ASN A 142 -1.21 -9.19 28.93
C ASN A 142 -0.75 -7.93 28.18
N ILE A 143 0.55 -7.79 27.90
CA ILE A 143 1.04 -6.69 27.07
C ILE A 143 1.16 -7.15 25.62
N LYS A 144 0.62 -6.35 24.72
CA LYS A 144 0.87 -6.45 23.30
C LYS A 144 1.80 -5.34 22.81
N VAL A 145 2.53 -5.63 21.74
CA VAL A 145 3.50 -4.73 21.13
C VAL A 145 3.31 -4.70 19.61
N ASN A 146 3.45 -3.53 19.02
CA ASN A 146 3.58 -3.34 17.58
C ASN A 146 4.82 -2.49 17.31
N VAL A 147 5.82 -3.08 16.66
CA VAL A 147 7.09 -2.42 16.31
C VAL A 147 7.01 -1.95 14.86
N ILE A 148 7.25 -0.66 14.63
CA ILE A 148 7.28 0.04 13.33
C ILE A 148 6.08 -0.25 12.40
N GLY A 149 4.94 -0.69 12.95
CA GLY A 149 3.74 -1.01 12.17
C GLY A 149 3.67 -2.43 11.61
N ARG A 150 4.50 -3.38 12.07
CA ARG A 150 4.47 -4.80 11.65
C ARG A 150 3.19 -5.55 12.01
N GLY A 151 2.36 -4.96 12.86
CA GLY A 151 1.18 -5.60 13.43
C GLY A 151 1.38 -5.90 14.91
N GLU A 152 0.26 -6.01 15.63
CA GLU A 152 0.25 -6.20 17.07
C GLU A 152 0.38 -7.70 17.45
N VAL A 153 1.37 -8.04 18.28
CA VAL A 153 1.59 -9.38 18.85
C VAL A 153 1.70 -9.31 20.37
N LEU A 154 1.52 -10.42 21.09
CA LEU A 154 1.83 -10.47 22.53
C LEU A 154 3.35 -10.30 22.74
N LEU A 155 3.79 -9.78 23.88
CA LEU A 155 5.22 -9.63 24.18
C LEU A 155 5.97 -10.96 24.08
N ARG A 156 5.38 -12.06 24.56
CA ARG A 156 5.97 -13.42 24.42
C ARG A 156 6.24 -13.83 22.97
N ASP A 157 5.47 -13.31 22.03
CA ASP A 157 5.50 -13.70 20.62
C ASP A 157 6.38 -12.76 19.77
N LEU A 158 6.94 -11.68 20.36
CA LEU A 158 7.77 -10.70 19.65
C LEU A 158 8.99 -11.35 18.97
N ALA A 159 9.63 -12.31 19.63
CA ALA A 159 10.81 -12.99 19.10
C ALA A 159 10.49 -13.97 17.96
N THR A 160 9.24 -14.40 17.85
CA THR A 160 8.75 -15.33 16.82
C THR A 160 7.90 -14.65 15.74
N GLN A 161 7.62 -13.35 15.89
CA GLN A 161 6.96 -12.56 14.85
C GLN A 161 7.79 -12.59 13.57
N SER A 162 7.12 -12.80 12.44
CA SER A 162 7.77 -12.79 11.13
C SER A 162 8.49 -11.46 10.88
N ILE A 163 9.73 -11.54 10.40
CA ILE A 163 10.47 -10.38 9.90
C ILE A 163 10.09 -10.00 8.46
N GLY A 164 9.23 -10.81 7.82
CA GLY A 164 8.96 -10.77 6.38
C GLY A 164 9.87 -11.71 5.60
N ARG A 165 9.62 -11.85 4.30
CA ARG A 165 10.54 -12.56 3.40
C ARG A 165 11.81 -11.73 3.16
N THR A 166 12.98 -12.36 3.31
CA THR A 166 14.29 -11.74 3.10
C THR A 166 15.27 -12.72 2.46
N GLY A 167 16.36 -12.20 1.86
CA GLY A 167 17.54 -12.98 1.54
C GLY A 167 18.43 -13.20 2.77
N SER A 168 19.42 -14.09 2.64
CA SER A 168 20.27 -14.52 3.76
C SER A 168 21.23 -13.46 4.30
N LYS A 169 21.40 -12.32 3.61
CA LYS A 169 22.27 -11.20 4.05
C LYS A 169 21.52 -10.14 4.87
N TYR A 170 20.25 -10.33 5.19
CA TYR A 170 19.54 -9.42 6.07
C TYR A 170 20.00 -9.64 7.53
N GLY A 171 20.31 -8.57 8.26
CA GLY A 171 20.97 -8.66 9.56
C GLY A 171 20.09 -9.14 10.72
N TYR A 172 18.79 -9.27 10.51
CA TYR A 172 17.82 -9.63 11.54
C TYR A 172 17.22 -11.01 11.28
N SER A 173 17.09 -11.81 12.33
CA SER A 173 16.39 -13.10 12.33
C SER A 173 15.09 -13.10 13.15
N LYS A 174 14.80 -11.98 13.83
CA LYS A 174 13.61 -11.73 14.64
C LYS A 174 13.35 -10.22 14.73
N VAL A 175 12.12 -9.83 15.05
CA VAL A 175 11.74 -8.40 15.20
C VAL A 175 12.38 -7.78 16.43
N GLY A 176 12.51 -8.54 17.51
CA GLY A 176 13.12 -8.11 18.75
C GLY A 176 12.99 -9.15 19.86
N THR A 177 13.41 -8.79 21.07
CA THR A 177 13.19 -9.57 22.30
C THR A 177 12.60 -8.68 23.37
N ALA A 178 11.84 -9.26 24.30
CA ALA A 178 11.22 -8.56 25.41
C ALA A 178 11.60 -9.22 26.74
N GLU A 179 11.87 -8.38 27.74
CA GLU A 179 12.26 -8.77 29.09
C GLU A 179 11.52 -7.89 30.10
N LEU A 180 10.99 -8.49 31.17
CA LEU A 180 10.33 -7.78 32.26
C LEU A 180 11.11 -8.01 33.56
N GLU A 181 11.49 -6.93 34.23
CA GLU A 181 12.21 -6.95 35.50
C GLU A 181 11.44 -6.16 36.56
N ALA A 182 11.26 -6.73 37.75
CA ALA A 182 10.72 -6.00 38.89
C ALA A 182 11.79 -5.04 39.44
N VAL A 183 11.50 -3.76 39.51
CA VAL A 183 12.39 -2.71 40.02
C VAL A 183 11.71 -1.95 41.16
N HIS A 184 12.49 -1.18 41.94
CA HIS A 184 11.96 -0.47 43.13
C HIS A 184 10.70 0.37 42.85
N ASN A 185 10.61 0.96 41.66
CA ASN A 185 9.53 1.88 41.26
C ASN A 185 8.61 1.31 40.17
N GLY A 186 8.44 -0.01 40.09
CA GLY A 186 7.50 -0.65 39.17
C GLY A 186 8.10 -1.83 38.40
N THR A 187 7.73 -1.97 37.13
CA THR A 187 8.25 -3.02 36.24
C THR A 187 8.96 -2.38 35.06
N LEU A 188 10.22 -2.76 34.84
CA LEU A 188 10.99 -2.35 33.68
C LEU A 188 10.77 -3.34 32.54
N LEU A 189 10.10 -2.89 31.48
CA LEU A 189 10.02 -3.61 30.21
C LEU A 189 11.18 -3.17 29.31
N THR A 190 12.05 -4.09 28.92
CA THR A 190 13.13 -3.85 27.98
C THR A 190 12.87 -4.58 26.67
N LEU A 191 12.78 -3.83 25.58
CA LEU A 191 12.72 -4.33 24.21
C LEU A 191 14.08 -4.17 23.55
N ARG A 192 14.70 -5.24 23.05
CA ARG A 192 16.06 -5.21 22.45
C ARG A 192 16.03 -5.70 21.01
N GLY A 193 17.01 -5.24 20.22
CA GLY A 193 17.20 -5.74 18.86
C GLY A 193 16.26 -5.11 17.82
N LEU A 194 15.69 -3.94 18.10
CA LEU A 194 14.69 -3.34 17.23
C LEU A 194 15.34 -2.58 16.06
N ASP A 195 14.91 -2.84 14.83
CA ASP A 195 15.24 -1.98 13.69
C ASP A 195 14.30 -0.77 13.65
N LEU A 196 14.77 0.39 14.11
CA LEU A 196 14.01 1.65 14.13
C LEU A 196 14.49 2.62 13.04
N ARG A 197 15.17 2.12 11.99
CA ARG A 197 15.53 2.93 10.82
C ARG A 197 14.30 3.38 10.02
N PRO A 198 13.29 2.51 9.78
CA PRO A 198 12.08 2.93 9.08
C PRO A 198 11.29 3.96 9.89
N SER A 199 10.63 4.90 9.20
CA SER A 199 9.76 5.89 9.81
C SER A 199 8.31 5.63 9.40
N ASN A 200 7.55 5.01 10.31
CA ASN A 200 6.20 4.54 10.07
C ASN A 200 5.21 5.08 11.12
N GLY A 201 5.44 6.28 11.66
CA GLY A 201 4.70 6.84 12.78
C GLY A 201 5.29 6.44 14.15
N GLU A 202 4.47 5.97 15.08
CA GLU A 202 4.96 5.45 16.39
C GLU A 202 5.83 4.21 16.16
N ASP A 203 7.06 4.21 16.70
CA ASP A 203 8.06 3.15 16.54
C ASP A 203 7.74 1.92 17.37
N VAL A 204 7.22 2.13 18.58
CA VAL A 204 6.73 1.07 19.46
C VAL A 204 5.38 1.50 19.99
N VAL A 205 4.37 0.66 19.77
CA VAL A 205 3.06 0.81 20.43
C VAL A 205 2.91 -0.33 21.42
N LEU A 206 2.68 0.01 22.69
CA LEU A 206 2.37 -0.96 23.73
C LEU A 206 0.90 -0.85 24.11
N THR A 207 0.23 -1.99 24.20
CA THR A 207 -1.13 -2.10 24.71
C THR A 207 -1.13 -3.02 25.93
N ILE A 208 -1.26 -2.45 27.12
CA ILE A 208 -1.46 -3.22 28.36
C ILE A 208 -2.94 -3.60 28.42
N LYS A 209 -3.25 -4.87 28.16
CA LYS A 209 -4.62 -5.36 28.03
C LYS A 209 -5.28 -5.51 29.40
N ARG A 210 -6.57 -5.16 29.46
CA ARG A 210 -7.43 -5.41 30.64
C ARG A 210 -6.84 -4.89 31.96
N SER A 211 -6.14 -3.76 31.91
CA SER A 211 -5.64 -3.11 33.11
C SER A 211 -6.80 -2.61 33.97
N SER A 212 -6.74 -2.86 35.29
CA SER A 212 -7.78 -2.42 36.21
C SER A 212 -7.19 -1.78 37.47
N PRO A 213 -6.63 -0.56 37.36
CA PRO A 213 -6.06 0.12 38.52
C PRO A 213 -7.17 0.46 39.52
N ALA A 214 -7.07 -0.10 40.73
CA ALA A 214 -8.04 0.16 41.79
C ALA A 214 -7.78 1.47 42.55
N LYS A 215 -6.51 1.93 42.60
CA LYS A 215 -6.11 3.11 43.37
C LYS A 215 -6.21 4.38 42.53
N ILE A 216 -6.99 5.35 43.00
CA ILE A 216 -7.07 6.70 42.44
C ILE A 216 -5.70 7.38 42.56
N GLY A 217 -5.26 8.06 41.51
CA GLY A 217 -3.99 8.77 41.53
C GLY A 217 -3.39 8.98 40.15
N GLN A 218 -2.13 9.38 40.14
CA GLN A 218 -1.32 9.54 38.94
C GLN A 218 -0.33 8.39 38.83
N TYR A 219 -0.28 7.79 37.64
CA TYR A 219 0.61 6.69 37.28
C TYR A 219 1.51 7.23 36.17
N GLU A 220 2.75 7.58 36.53
CA GLU A 220 3.74 8.08 35.58
C GLU A 220 4.43 6.90 34.88
N PHE A 221 4.32 6.87 33.56
CA PHE A 221 5.16 6.05 32.70
C PHE A 221 6.36 6.88 32.27
N SER A 222 7.52 6.25 32.22
CA SER A 222 8.71 6.83 31.60
C SER A 222 9.34 5.85 30.64
N CYS A 223 9.98 6.36 29.59
CA CYS A 223 10.80 5.55 28.71
C CYS A 223 12.21 6.12 28.54
N SER A 224 13.11 5.28 28.06
CA SER A 224 14.39 5.68 27.50
C SER A 224 14.76 4.73 26.37
N TYR A 225 15.68 5.12 25.52
CA TYR A 225 16.17 4.23 24.46
C TYR A 225 17.66 4.41 24.20
N SER A 226 18.25 3.44 23.52
CA SER A 226 19.64 3.51 23.07
C SER A 226 19.76 3.23 21.58
N THR A 227 20.70 3.92 20.94
CA THR A 227 21.11 3.69 19.54
C THR A 227 22.30 2.76 19.46
N SER A 228 22.56 2.21 18.28
CA SER A 228 23.77 1.43 17.99
C SER A 228 24.64 2.06 16.89
N ALA A 229 24.03 2.84 16.00
CA ALA A 229 24.73 3.54 14.92
C ALA A 229 24.18 4.97 14.77
N PRO A 230 24.99 5.93 14.32
CA PRO A 230 26.44 5.82 14.07
C PRO A 230 27.27 5.72 15.36
N ALA A 231 26.64 5.92 16.53
CA ALA A 231 27.26 5.75 17.83
C ALA A 231 26.28 5.10 18.82
N ILE A 232 26.84 4.44 19.84
CA ILE A 232 26.06 3.90 20.95
C ILE A 232 25.80 5.04 21.94
N LEU A 233 24.57 5.54 21.94
CA LEU A 233 24.13 6.64 22.79
C LEU A 233 22.86 6.24 23.53
N ASN A 234 22.65 6.81 24.72
CA ASN A 234 21.40 6.66 25.47
C ASN A 234 20.64 7.98 25.46
N SER A 235 19.32 7.93 25.37
CA SER A 235 18.49 9.11 25.63
C SER A 235 18.47 9.42 27.13
N PHE A 236 18.15 10.67 27.47
CA PHE A 236 18.21 11.13 28.85
C PHE A 236 17.04 10.63 29.72
N GLY A 237 15.90 10.24 29.13
CA GLY A 237 14.67 9.98 29.87
C GLY A 237 13.97 11.29 30.31
N GLY A 238 14.07 12.32 29.47
CA GLY A 238 13.59 13.67 29.74
C GLY A 238 12.06 13.80 29.73
N SER A 239 11.54 15.02 29.83
CA SER A 239 10.08 15.26 29.96
C SER A 239 9.24 14.75 28.79
N THR A 240 9.78 14.73 27.56
CA THR A 240 9.06 14.19 26.39
C THR A 240 8.97 12.66 26.38
N GLU A 241 9.78 11.99 27.19
CA GLU A 241 9.80 10.54 27.34
C GLU A 241 8.99 10.10 28.58
N ARG A 242 8.09 10.95 29.08
CA ARG A 242 7.21 10.67 30.22
C ARG A 242 5.78 11.03 29.89
N VAL A 243 4.83 10.22 30.39
CA VAL A 243 3.40 10.49 30.31
C VAL A 243 2.70 10.01 31.58
N THR A 244 1.64 10.70 31.97
CA THR A 244 0.88 10.37 33.17
C THR A 244 -0.49 9.82 32.81
N GLN A 245 -0.81 8.62 33.28
CA GLN A 245 -2.17 8.11 33.34
C GLN A 245 -2.80 8.56 34.66
N THR A 246 -3.89 9.31 34.57
CA THR A 246 -4.69 9.71 35.74
C THR A 246 -5.84 8.72 35.92
N VAL A 247 -5.99 8.16 37.11
CA VAL A 247 -7.08 7.26 37.48
C VAL A 247 -8.05 8.02 38.38
N THR A 248 -9.33 8.09 37.98
CA THR A 248 -10.39 8.85 38.68
C THR A 248 -11.57 7.93 39.05
N LEU A 249 -12.56 8.44 39.77
CA LEU A 249 -13.84 7.74 40.00
C LEU A 249 -14.88 8.01 38.91
N ASN A 250 -14.54 8.85 37.92
CA ASN A 250 -15.47 9.27 36.88
C ASN A 250 -15.37 8.31 35.70
N ILE A 251 -16.44 8.24 34.92
CA ILE A 251 -16.40 7.62 33.59
C ILE A 251 -15.59 8.56 32.67
N GLU A 252 -14.46 8.10 32.14
CA GLU A 252 -13.54 8.95 31.34
C GLU A 252 -13.47 8.52 29.86
N ASP A 253 -14.25 7.52 29.47
CA ASP A 253 -14.27 6.88 28.14
C ASP A 253 -15.63 6.99 27.43
N PHE A 254 -16.51 7.90 27.87
CA PHE A 254 -17.81 8.09 27.24
C PHE A 254 -17.63 8.66 25.83
N GLY A 255 -18.17 7.97 24.82
CA GLY A 255 -18.04 8.38 23.43
C GLY A 255 -18.98 7.65 22.47
N LYS A 256 -18.88 7.99 21.17
CA LYS A 256 -19.58 7.28 20.09
C LYS A 256 -19.16 5.82 20.10
N ALA A 257 -20.11 4.90 19.96
CA ALA A 257 -19.80 3.50 19.77
C ALA A 257 -19.00 3.33 18.45
N PRO A 258 -17.93 2.51 18.45
CA PRO A 258 -17.19 2.24 17.23
C PRO A 258 -18.11 1.60 16.17
N HIS A 259 -17.88 1.92 14.90
CA HIS A 259 -18.53 1.21 13.80
C HIS A 259 -18.10 -0.27 13.83
N LYS A 260 -19.04 -1.20 13.62
CA LYS A 260 -18.71 -2.62 13.54
C LYS A 260 -17.85 -2.87 12.30
N THR A 261 -16.71 -3.53 12.47
CA THR A 261 -15.82 -3.97 11.39
C THR A 261 -16.58 -4.83 10.38
N GLY A 262 -16.54 -4.48 9.10
CA GLY A 262 -17.16 -5.24 8.01
C GLY A 262 -18.56 -4.78 7.59
N GLU A 263 -19.21 -3.90 8.36
CA GLU A 263 -20.33 -3.12 7.83
C GLU A 263 -19.72 -2.00 6.97
N ALA A 264 -20.01 -1.99 5.66
CA ALA A 264 -19.74 -0.81 4.85
C ALA A 264 -20.40 0.36 5.58
N PRO A 265 -19.67 1.42 5.97
CA PRO A 265 -20.34 2.63 6.39
C PRO A 265 -21.04 3.09 5.13
N GLU A 266 -22.32 2.74 4.94
CA GLU A 266 -23.10 3.34 3.88
C GLU A 266 -22.83 4.84 4.03
N ALA A 267 -22.36 5.48 2.96
CA ALA A 267 -22.41 6.92 2.91
C ALA A 267 -23.90 7.26 2.74
N SER A 268 -24.72 6.90 3.72
CA SER A 268 -26.07 7.36 3.85
C SER A 268 -25.92 8.87 3.99
N LEU A 269 -26.31 9.58 2.94
CA LEU A 269 -26.75 10.95 3.10
C LEU A 269 -27.64 10.96 4.35
N PRO A 270 -27.33 11.78 5.37
CA PRO A 270 -28.00 11.68 6.66
C PRO A 270 -29.51 11.81 6.50
N GLY A 271 -30.20 10.72 6.80
CA GLY A 271 -31.65 10.65 6.93
C GLY A 271 -32.08 10.87 8.38
N LYS A 272 -33.36 11.18 8.57
CA LYS A 272 -34.00 11.68 9.80
C LYS A 272 -33.92 10.80 11.05
N ASP A 273 -33.39 9.58 10.97
CA ASP A 273 -33.60 8.53 11.99
C ASP A 273 -32.30 7.86 12.51
N GLU A 274 -31.15 8.57 12.48
CA GLU A 274 -29.90 7.99 13.01
C GLU A 274 -29.93 7.97 14.55
N ILE A 275 -30.22 6.79 15.10
CA ILE A 275 -30.02 6.52 16.53
C ILE A 275 -28.52 6.54 16.82
N LEU A 276 -28.06 7.48 17.63
CA LEU A 276 -26.66 7.59 18.03
C LEU A 276 -26.33 6.53 19.08
N ALA A 277 -25.57 5.51 18.68
CA ALA A 277 -25.01 4.54 19.61
C ALA A 277 -23.78 5.14 20.34
N VAL A 278 -23.74 4.94 21.66
CA VAL A 278 -22.67 5.40 22.55
C VAL A 278 -22.17 4.27 23.44
N THR A 279 -20.92 4.37 23.88
CA THR A 279 -20.26 3.39 24.76
C THR A 279 -19.51 4.09 25.89
N PHE A 280 -19.33 3.38 27.00
CA PHE A 280 -18.57 3.81 28.18
C PHE A 280 -18.22 2.60 29.06
N SER A 281 -17.24 2.75 29.94
CA SER A 281 -16.87 1.71 30.91
C SER A 281 -18.02 1.49 31.89
N PRO A 282 -18.47 0.23 32.09
CA PRO A 282 -19.52 -0.07 33.07
C PRO A 282 -19.16 0.49 34.45
N SER A 283 -20.07 1.26 35.05
CA SER A 283 -19.86 1.84 36.38
C SER A 283 -20.23 0.84 37.46
N VAL A 284 -19.26 0.47 38.30
CA VAL A 284 -19.47 -0.36 39.51
C VAL A 284 -20.16 0.39 40.66
N LEU A 285 -20.45 1.69 40.50
CA LEU A 285 -20.80 2.59 41.62
C LEU A 285 -22.11 3.39 41.44
N ALA A 286 -22.94 3.08 40.43
CA ALA A 286 -24.10 3.92 40.10
C ALA A 286 -25.42 3.14 39.98
N ASP A 287 -26.39 3.46 40.84
CA ASP A 287 -27.74 2.89 40.80
C ASP A 287 -28.66 3.57 39.75
N LYS A 288 -28.28 4.77 39.27
CA LYS A 288 -29.04 5.58 38.30
C LYS A 288 -28.09 6.39 37.42
N LEU A 289 -27.90 5.97 36.17
CA LEU A 289 -27.18 6.72 35.14
C LEU A 289 -28.17 7.51 34.28
N LYS A 290 -27.80 8.74 33.91
CA LYS A 290 -28.51 9.55 32.92
C LYS A 290 -27.54 10.13 31.91
N ILE A 291 -27.85 10.06 30.62
CA ILE A 291 -27.12 10.82 29.61
C ILE A 291 -27.78 12.20 29.50
N GLN A 292 -27.01 13.24 29.76
CA GLN A 292 -27.40 14.63 29.56
C GLN A 292 -26.85 15.15 28.24
N GLN A 293 -27.57 16.07 27.63
CA GLN A 293 -27.20 16.75 26.40
C GLN A 293 -27.23 18.27 26.57
N SER A 294 -26.40 18.93 25.77
CA SER A 294 -26.28 20.38 25.66
C SER A 294 -26.20 20.75 24.17
N THR A 295 -26.93 21.78 23.75
CA THR A 295 -26.89 22.34 22.39
C THR A 295 -26.24 23.72 22.32
N ASP A 296 -25.81 24.27 23.46
CA ASP A 296 -25.27 25.64 23.61
C ASP A 296 -23.82 25.64 24.14
N GLN A 297 -23.05 24.62 23.75
CA GLN A 297 -21.63 24.45 24.12
C GLN A 297 -21.39 24.27 25.63
N GLY A 298 -22.32 23.62 26.32
CA GLY A 298 -22.19 23.20 27.70
C GLY A 298 -22.67 24.24 28.70
N ARG A 299 -23.30 25.33 28.22
CA ARG A 299 -23.87 26.38 29.08
C ARG A 299 -25.10 25.87 29.81
N THR A 300 -25.96 25.08 29.15
CA THR A 300 -27.12 24.43 29.77
C THR A 300 -27.17 22.94 29.46
N TRP A 301 -27.64 22.14 30.43
CA TRP A 301 -27.70 20.67 30.32
C TRP A 301 -29.11 20.18 30.62
N LYS A 302 -29.62 19.26 29.79
CA LYS A 302 -30.92 18.60 29.97
C LYS A 302 -30.77 17.10 29.81
N ASP A 303 -31.64 16.31 30.43
CA ASP A 303 -31.67 14.87 30.21
C ASP A 303 -32.02 14.57 28.75
N SER A 304 -31.26 13.68 28.11
CA SER A 304 -31.55 13.20 26.75
C SER A 304 -32.60 12.09 26.76
N LYS A 305 -33.14 11.74 25.59
CA LYS A 305 -34.06 10.59 25.42
C LYS A 305 -33.32 9.25 25.35
N ALA A 306 -32.15 9.13 25.97
CA ALA A 306 -31.30 7.97 25.80
C ALA A 306 -31.84 6.73 26.55
N VAL A 307 -31.73 5.57 25.90
CA VAL A 307 -31.89 4.25 26.55
C VAL A 307 -30.49 3.73 26.88
N ILE A 308 -30.25 3.39 28.15
CA ILE A 308 -28.93 3.01 28.66
C ILE A 308 -28.97 1.54 29.13
N ASP A 309 -28.00 0.75 28.68
CA ASP A 309 -27.63 -0.52 29.29
C ASP A 309 -26.36 -0.31 30.13
N ALA A 310 -26.56 -0.07 31.43
CA ALA A 310 -25.47 0.20 32.35
C ALA A 310 -24.54 -1.01 32.58
N LYS A 311 -25.05 -2.24 32.39
CA LYS A 311 -24.25 -3.47 32.57
C LYS A 311 -23.32 -3.68 31.40
N GLN A 312 -23.79 -3.40 30.18
CA GLN A 312 -22.98 -3.48 28.97
C GLN A 312 -22.16 -2.21 28.72
N GLY A 313 -22.40 -1.12 29.47
CA GLY A 313 -21.73 0.15 29.26
C GLY A 313 -22.10 0.78 27.91
N SER A 314 -23.36 0.64 27.49
CA SER A 314 -23.81 1.11 26.19
C SER A 314 -25.09 1.93 26.29
N GLY A 315 -25.36 2.73 25.26
CA GLY A 315 -26.60 3.49 25.17
C GLY A 315 -26.97 3.87 23.73
N LYS A 316 -28.23 4.26 23.56
CA LYS A 316 -28.79 4.73 22.29
C LYS A 316 -29.48 6.06 22.53
N ILE A 317 -29.09 7.10 21.80
CA ILE A 317 -29.66 8.44 21.88
C ILE A 317 -30.48 8.70 20.61
N ASP A 318 -31.75 9.06 20.79
CA ASP A 318 -32.70 9.32 19.70
C ASP A 318 -33.19 10.78 19.72
N GLY A 319 -33.84 11.23 18.64
CA GLY A 319 -34.44 12.55 18.51
C GLY A 319 -33.44 13.69 18.32
N LEU A 320 -32.30 13.41 17.69
CA LEU A 320 -31.29 14.41 17.36
C LEU A 320 -31.70 15.23 16.13
N GLN A 321 -31.39 16.52 16.14
CA GLN A 321 -31.67 17.43 15.03
C GLN A 321 -30.48 17.46 14.07
N ILE A 322 -30.73 17.23 12.78
CA ILE A 322 -29.69 17.29 11.75
C ILE A 322 -29.12 18.71 11.71
N GLY A 323 -27.79 18.81 11.61
CA GLY A 323 -27.07 20.07 11.59
C GLY A 323 -26.80 20.67 12.97
N GLN A 324 -27.23 20.02 14.05
CA GLN A 324 -27.03 20.49 15.41
C GLN A 324 -25.75 19.90 16.02
N TYR A 325 -24.99 20.78 16.68
CA TYR A 325 -23.87 20.40 17.54
C TYR A 325 -24.37 20.05 18.93
N TYR A 326 -23.95 18.89 19.43
CA TYR A 326 -24.27 18.37 20.76
C TYR A 326 -23.01 18.17 21.59
N GLN A 327 -23.14 18.45 22.88
CA GLN A 327 -22.26 17.92 23.92
C GLN A 327 -23.07 16.99 24.80
N PHE A 328 -22.55 15.79 25.03
CA PHE A 328 -23.13 14.80 25.90
C PHE A 328 -22.22 14.53 27.11
N ARG A 329 -22.83 14.19 28.24
CA ARG A 329 -22.13 13.66 29.41
C ARG A 329 -23.05 12.68 30.14
N ILE A 330 -22.47 11.73 30.85
CA ILE A 330 -23.19 10.89 31.79
C ILE A 330 -23.19 11.61 33.15
N SER A 331 -24.37 11.70 33.75
CA SER A 331 -24.56 12.06 35.16
C SER A 331 -24.81 10.78 35.95
N ALA A 332 -24.00 10.56 36.99
CA ALA A 332 -24.07 9.39 37.86
C ALA A 332 -24.13 9.84 39.32
N SER A 333 -25.03 9.24 40.12
CA SER A 333 -24.98 9.41 41.57
C SER A 333 -23.99 8.40 42.15
N ILE A 334 -22.83 8.87 42.60
CA ILE A 334 -21.77 8.06 43.20
C ILE A 334 -21.61 8.51 44.66
N ARG A 335 -21.86 7.62 45.62
CA ARG A 335 -21.74 7.90 47.08
C ARG A 335 -22.49 9.18 47.50
N ASN A 336 -23.74 9.32 47.08
CA ASN A 336 -24.60 10.50 47.33
C ASN A 336 -24.06 11.84 46.78
N LYS A 337 -23.12 11.81 45.82
CA LYS A 337 -22.67 12.98 45.07
C LYS A 337 -22.87 12.75 43.58
N ILE A 338 -23.30 13.80 42.87
CA ILE A 338 -23.38 13.76 41.41
C ILE A 338 -21.95 13.84 40.86
N SER A 339 -21.57 12.84 40.08
CA SER A 339 -20.36 12.83 39.26
C SER A 339 -20.75 12.88 37.78
N TYR A 340 -19.85 13.47 36.98
CA TYR A 340 -20.02 13.60 35.54
C TYR A 340 -18.89 12.89 34.81
N SER A 341 -19.21 12.27 33.67
CA SER A 341 -18.21 11.73 32.76
C SER A 341 -17.40 12.83 32.06
N ASN A 342 -16.41 12.42 31.27
CA ASN A 342 -15.88 13.25 30.19
C ASN A 342 -16.99 13.75 29.25
N ILE A 343 -16.74 14.89 28.59
CA ILE A 343 -17.66 15.46 27.60
C ILE A 343 -17.41 14.80 26.24
N PHE A 344 -18.44 14.12 25.73
CA PHE A 344 -18.49 13.60 24.37
C PHE A 344 -19.11 14.66 23.45
N ARG A 345 -18.44 14.99 22.34
CA ARG A 345 -18.89 16.00 21.37
C ARG A 345 -19.39 15.29 20.13
N TYR A 346 -20.52 15.70 19.56
CA TYR A 346 -21.07 15.07 18.36
C TYR A 346 -21.80 16.11 17.52
N TYR A 347 -21.61 16.04 16.20
CA TYR A 347 -22.40 16.81 15.25
C TYR A 347 -23.28 15.83 14.47
N HIS A 348 -24.59 16.05 14.50
CA HIS A 348 -25.51 15.16 13.80
C HIS A 348 -25.62 15.54 12.32
N GLY A 349 -25.23 14.63 11.42
CA GLY A 349 -25.20 14.86 9.98
C GLY A 349 -23.85 15.37 9.45
N PRO A 350 -23.79 15.87 8.19
CA PRO A 350 -22.56 16.29 7.55
C PRO A 350 -22.25 17.74 7.94
N ILE A 351 -20.99 18.02 8.26
CA ILE A 351 -20.55 19.38 8.57
C ILE A 351 -20.16 20.06 7.25
N PRO A 352 -20.86 21.12 6.83
CA PRO A 352 -20.50 21.80 5.59
C PRO A 352 -19.13 22.48 5.72
N ALA A 353 -18.30 22.38 4.69
CA ALA A 353 -16.97 23.01 4.67
C ALA A 353 -17.03 24.53 4.92
N THR A 354 -18.12 25.18 4.53
CA THR A 354 -18.36 26.61 4.78
C THR A 354 -18.39 26.97 6.26
N ALA A 355 -18.73 26.03 7.16
CA ALA A 355 -18.64 26.24 8.61
C ALA A 355 -17.21 26.50 9.11
N PHE A 356 -16.20 26.16 8.30
CA PHE A 356 -14.78 26.42 8.56
C PHE A 356 -14.22 27.54 7.67
N GLY A 357 -15.07 28.34 7.03
CA GLY A 357 -14.65 29.40 6.11
C GLY A 357 -14.08 28.85 4.78
N ILE A 358 -14.43 27.63 4.40
CA ILE A 358 -14.03 27.01 3.13
C ILE A 358 -15.16 27.26 2.11
N THR A 359 -15.06 28.35 1.37
CA THR A 359 -16.16 28.86 0.52
C THR A 359 -16.24 28.24 -0.88
N GLY A 360 -15.20 27.54 -1.34
CA GLY A 360 -15.15 26.96 -2.69
C GLY A 360 -14.81 27.98 -3.79
N ASP A 361 -14.12 29.06 -3.45
CA ASP A 361 -13.56 30.05 -4.37
C ASP A 361 -12.32 29.48 -5.07
N SER A 362 -12.32 29.48 -6.40
CA SER A 362 -11.26 28.94 -7.24
C SER A 362 -9.92 29.69 -7.16
N THR A 363 -9.84 30.82 -6.46
CA THR A 363 -8.59 31.58 -6.27
C THR A 363 -7.89 31.28 -4.95
N GLN A 364 -8.59 30.67 -3.98
CA GLN A 364 -8.08 30.46 -2.63
C GLN A 364 -7.39 29.11 -2.45
N ASP A 365 -6.34 29.08 -1.63
CA ASP A 365 -5.73 27.86 -1.11
C ASP A 365 -6.39 27.48 0.23
N TYR A 366 -7.11 26.37 0.26
CA TYR A 366 -7.85 25.92 1.44
C TYR A 366 -7.11 24.92 2.30
N THR A 367 -5.85 24.59 1.99
CA THR A 367 -5.09 23.51 2.64
C THR A 367 -5.14 23.59 4.16
N ALA A 368 -4.77 24.74 4.73
CA ALA A 368 -4.73 24.92 6.18
C ALA A 368 -6.13 24.82 6.83
N ARG A 369 -7.16 25.38 6.19
CA ARG A 369 -8.54 25.36 6.71
C ARG A 369 -9.13 23.95 6.67
N ILE A 370 -8.90 23.20 5.60
CA ILE A 370 -9.35 21.81 5.47
C ILE A 370 -8.64 20.92 6.50
N ASN A 371 -7.32 21.05 6.67
CA ASN A 371 -6.60 20.29 7.69
C ASN A 371 -7.11 20.61 9.11
N ALA A 372 -7.36 21.89 9.41
CA ALA A 372 -7.95 22.28 10.69
C ALA A 372 -9.37 21.74 10.89
N ALA A 373 -10.18 21.69 9.83
CA ALA A 373 -11.51 21.10 9.85
C ALA A 373 -11.45 19.59 10.14
N ILE A 374 -10.58 18.86 9.44
CA ILE A 374 -10.35 17.42 9.65
C ILE A 374 -9.91 17.16 11.10
N ASP A 375 -8.93 17.91 11.61
CA ASP A 375 -8.47 17.77 13.01
C ASP A 375 -9.57 18.08 14.02
N SER A 376 -10.44 19.06 13.73
CA SER A 376 -11.58 19.38 14.58
C SER A 376 -12.58 18.24 14.63
N ILE A 377 -12.94 17.68 13.46
CA ILE A 377 -13.89 16.57 13.33
C ILE A 377 -13.34 15.30 13.98
N HIS A 378 -12.06 14.98 13.75
CA HIS A 378 -11.38 13.87 14.40
C HIS A 378 -11.45 13.97 15.93
N ARG A 379 -11.15 15.16 16.50
CA ARG A 379 -11.23 15.40 17.96
C ARG A 379 -12.64 15.32 18.54
N MET A 380 -13.68 15.37 17.71
CA MET A 380 -15.07 15.10 18.11
C MET A 380 -15.43 13.61 18.02
N GLY A 381 -14.49 12.73 17.68
CA GLY A 381 -14.76 11.30 17.50
C GLY A 381 -15.17 10.93 16.06
N GLY A 382 -15.02 11.85 15.11
CA GLY A 382 -15.28 11.61 13.69
C GLY A 382 -16.55 12.29 13.15
N GLY A 383 -16.77 12.14 11.85
CA GLY A 383 -17.88 12.75 11.12
C GLY A 383 -17.55 13.01 9.65
N THR A 384 -18.51 13.57 8.93
CA THR A 384 -18.38 13.84 7.49
C THR A 384 -18.18 15.34 7.23
N LEU A 385 -17.08 15.72 6.59
CA LEU A 385 -16.85 17.04 6.02
C LEU A 385 -17.46 17.10 4.61
N TYR A 386 -18.47 17.94 4.43
CA TYR A 386 -19.24 18.05 3.19
C TYR A 386 -18.76 19.22 2.32
N PHE A 387 -18.34 18.90 1.10
CA PHE A 387 -17.98 19.84 0.05
C PHE A 387 -19.16 20.04 -0.89
N GLY A 388 -19.78 21.22 -0.81
CA GLY A 388 -20.85 21.67 -1.69
C GLY A 388 -20.33 22.19 -3.03
N LYS A 389 -21.17 22.91 -3.76
CA LYS A 389 -20.79 23.58 -5.01
C LYS A 389 -19.55 24.48 -4.81
N GLY A 390 -18.55 24.31 -5.66
CA GLY A 390 -17.35 25.17 -5.65
C GLY A 390 -16.07 24.44 -6.06
N MET A 391 -14.97 25.20 -6.10
CA MET A 391 -13.63 24.72 -6.40
C MET A 391 -12.76 24.86 -5.15
N TYR A 392 -12.28 23.74 -4.62
CA TYR A 392 -11.50 23.66 -3.39
C TYR A 392 -10.06 23.30 -3.73
N ARG A 393 -9.18 24.31 -3.80
CA ARG A 393 -7.78 24.11 -4.15
C ARG A 393 -6.96 23.75 -2.92
N VAL A 394 -6.18 22.69 -3.02
CA VAL A 394 -5.43 22.13 -1.89
C VAL A 394 -4.04 21.68 -2.31
N ARG A 395 -3.10 21.71 -1.37
CA ARG A 395 -1.80 21.03 -1.45
C ARG A 395 -1.97 19.65 -0.82
N THR A 396 -1.26 19.38 0.27
CA THR A 396 -1.42 18.12 1.03
C THR A 396 -2.49 18.26 2.12
N VAL A 397 -3.55 17.48 1.96
CA VAL A 397 -4.60 17.25 2.95
C VAL A 397 -4.21 16.07 3.83
N LEU A 398 -4.13 16.29 5.15
CA LEU A 398 -3.80 15.28 6.15
C LEU A 398 -5.09 14.65 6.65
N LEU A 399 -5.33 13.40 6.29
CA LEU A 399 -6.52 12.65 6.70
C LEU A 399 -6.34 12.11 8.12
N LYS A 400 -7.45 11.95 8.84
CA LYS A 400 -7.48 11.50 10.23
C LYS A 400 -8.54 10.45 10.47
N SER A 401 -8.30 9.59 11.45
CA SER A 401 -9.19 8.50 11.79
C SER A 401 -10.63 8.98 12.02
N ASN A 402 -11.61 8.24 11.50
CA ASN A 402 -13.04 8.50 11.60
C ASN A 402 -13.54 9.78 10.89
N VAL A 403 -12.73 10.40 10.04
CA VAL A 403 -13.14 11.56 9.24
C VAL A 403 -13.45 11.12 7.82
N HIS A 404 -14.65 11.44 7.35
CA HIS A 404 -15.09 11.20 5.98
C HIS A 404 -15.15 12.52 5.22
N LEU A 405 -14.75 12.52 3.95
CA LEU A 405 -14.91 13.63 3.03
C LEU A 405 -16.01 13.25 2.02
N TYR A 406 -17.02 14.11 1.88
CA TYR A 406 -18.07 13.93 0.88
C TYR A 406 -18.00 15.04 -0.16
N VAL A 407 -17.75 14.69 -1.42
CA VAL A 407 -17.59 15.60 -2.56
C VAL A 407 -18.86 15.53 -3.41
N SER A 408 -19.73 16.54 -3.25
CA SER A 408 -21.03 16.59 -3.97
C SER A 408 -20.85 16.85 -5.47
N LYS A 409 -21.89 16.56 -6.28
CA LYS A 409 -21.89 16.67 -7.75
C LYS A 409 -21.28 17.94 -8.34
N GLU A 410 -21.52 19.10 -7.72
CA GLU A 410 -21.00 20.40 -8.19
C GLU A 410 -19.70 20.83 -7.50
N ALA A 411 -19.12 19.98 -6.65
CA ALA A 411 -17.86 20.21 -5.96
C ALA A 411 -16.68 19.69 -6.79
N THR A 412 -15.59 20.46 -6.84
CA THR A 412 -14.30 19.99 -7.33
C THR A 412 -13.23 20.23 -6.28
N ILE A 413 -12.51 19.19 -5.87
CA ILE A 413 -11.25 19.36 -5.11
C ILE A 413 -10.10 19.27 -6.10
N ALA A 414 -9.24 20.30 -6.15
CA ALA A 414 -8.19 20.44 -7.15
C ALA A 414 -6.81 20.60 -6.51
N ALA A 415 -5.81 19.84 -6.98
CA ALA A 415 -4.46 19.99 -6.46
C ALA A 415 -3.82 21.33 -6.87
N LEU A 416 -3.00 21.86 -5.97
CA LEU A 416 -2.00 22.91 -6.17
C LEU A 416 -0.61 22.27 -6.20
N LYS A 417 0.36 22.97 -6.79
CA LYS A 417 1.79 22.64 -6.62
C LYS A 417 2.22 22.74 -5.16
N GLY A 418 3.42 22.30 -4.81
CA GLY A 418 4.00 22.51 -3.49
C GLY A 418 3.29 21.76 -2.35
N GLY A 419 2.93 20.49 -2.57
CA GLY A 419 2.59 19.58 -1.47
C GLY A 419 3.72 19.44 -0.45
N ASN A 420 3.48 18.66 0.60
CA ASN A 420 4.49 18.38 1.61
C ASN A 420 5.76 17.82 0.98
N ALA A 421 6.90 18.20 1.55
CA ALA A 421 8.18 17.66 1.13
C ALA A 421 8.24 16.14 1.37
N PRO A 422 8.96 15.39 0.53
CA PRO A 422 9.34 14.02 0.82
C PRO A 422 9.95 13.89 2.22
N GLU A 423 9.56 12.86 2.97
CA GLU A 423 10.09 12.62 4.31
C GLU A 423 11.60 12.37 4.33
N LEU A 424 12.22 12.67 5.48
CA LEU A 424 13.61 12.31 5.77
C LEU A 424 13.72 10.82 6.03
N THR A 425 14.85 10.23 5.65
CA THR A 425 15.09 8.79 5.71
C THR A 425 16.46 8.45 6.29
N TRP A 426 16.64 7.19 6.72
CA TRP A 426 17.94 6.69 7.21
C TRP A 426 18.92 6.36 6.07
N PHE A 427 18.40 6.04 4.89
CA PHE A 427 19.19 5.59 3.75
C PHE A 427 19.11 6.60 2.60
N SER A 428 20.06 6.54 1.66
CA SER A 428 19.96 7.26 0.40
C SER A 428 19.24 6.41 -0.66
N ASP A 429 18.34 7.02 -1.43
CA ASP A 429 17.69 6.38 -2.58
C ASP A 429 18.47 6.60 -3.89
N ARG A 430 19.58 7.35 -3.89
CA ARG A 430 20.29 7.74 -5.12
C ARG A 430 20.83 6.55 -5.94
N LYS A 431 21.26 5.47 -5.27
CA LYS A 431 21.72 4.23 -5.90
C LYS A 431 20.64 3.51 -6.70
N TYR A 432 19.36 3.83 -6.47
CA TYR A 432 18.27 3.36 -7.30
C TYR A 432 18.01 4.26 -8.50
N ARG A 433 18.18 5.59 -8.32
CA ARG A 433 17.95 6.59 -9.38
C ARG A 433 18.87 6.44 -10.60
N SER A 434 19.93 5.63 -10.53
CA SER A 434 20.83 5.31 -11.65
C SER A 434 20.20 4.41 -12.71
N GLY A 435 19.14 3.67 -12.38
CA GLY A 435 18.42 2.77 -13.28
C GLY A 435 18.50 1.30 -12.87
N LEU A 436 17.78 0.46 -13.59
CA LEU A 436 17.67 -0.99 -13.34
C LEU A 436 18.14 -1.74 -14.57
N SER A 437 19.46 -1.87 -14.72
CA SER A 437 20.10 -2.64 -15.79
C SER A 437 20.36 -4.09 -15.32
N PRO A 438 20.39 -5.07 -16.24
CA PRO A 438 20.92 -6.42 -15.95
C PRO A 438 22.35 -6.46 -15.38
N THR A 439 23.07 -5.34 -15.42
CA THR A 439 24.44 -5.20 -14.90
C THR A 439 24.57 -4.25 -13.70
N ASP A 440 23.48 -3.59 -13.26
CA ASP A 440 23.57 -2.61 -12.16
C ASP A 440 23.38 -3.29 -10.79
N ALA A 441 24.47 -3.35 -10.03
CA ALA A 441 24.48 -3.95 -8.70
C ALA A 441 24.01 -2.97 -7.59
N GLY A 442 23.84 -1.68 -7.90
CA GLY A 442 23.51 -0.62 -6.93
C GLY A 442 22.33 -0.97 -6.00
N PRO A 443 21.22 -1.53 -6.50
CA PRO A 443 20.13 -2.02 -5.68
C PRO A 443 20.49 -3.07 -4.63
N TYR A 444 21.60 -3.80 -4.77
CA TYR A 444 22.01 -4.92 -3.92
C TYR A 444 23.25 -4.64 -3.07
N GLU A 445 24.02 -3.58 -3.38
CA GLU A 445 25.25 -3.23 -2.66
C GLU A 445 25.04 -3.03 -1.15
N ASP A 446 23.97 -2.35 -0.77
CA ASP A 446 23.49 -2.32 0.61
C ASP A 446 22.27 -3.27 0.74
N PRO A 447 22.46 -4.45 1.35
CA PRO A 447 21.39 -5.43 1.49
C PRO A 447 20.25 -4.96 2.40
N GLU A 448 20.47 -3.97 3.26
CA GLU A 448 19.47 -3.49 4.22
C GLU A 448 18.77 -2.19 3.79
N ASN A 449 19.30 -1.50 2.77
CA ASN A 449 18.71 -0.29 2.24
C ASN A 449 17.41 -0.59 1.48
N TYR A 450 16.28 -0.49 2.18
CA TYR A 450 14.98 -0.72 1.58
C TYR A 450 14.64 0.31 0.48
N LEU A 451 15.23 1.52 0.47
CA LEU A 451 14.99 2.55 -0.55
C LEU A 451 15.66 2.26 -1.89
N THR A 452 16.37 1.14 -2.03
CA THR A 452 16.90 0.73 -3.34
C THR A 452 16.20 -0.49 -3.91
N LYS A 453 15.17 -0.99 -3.24
CA LYS A 453 14.47 -2.22 -3.63
C LYS A 453 13.19 -1.97 -4.45
N GLN A 454 12.69 -0.74 -4.51
CA GLN A 454 11.51 -0.38 -5.30
C GLN A 454 11.63 1.02 -5.91
N ASP A 455 10.63 1.43 -6.69
CA ASP A 455 10.63 2.75 -7.32
C ASP A 455 10.58 3.89 -6.29
N VAL A 456 11.16 5.04 -6.64
CA VAL A 456 11.13 6.26 -5.82
C VAL A 456 9.70 6.68 -5.52
N GLY A 457 8.80 6.42 -6.46
CA GLY A 457 7.36 6.55 -6.26
C GLY A 457 6.83 5.76 -5.06
N HIS A 458 7.43 4.64 -4.66
CA HIS A 458 7.00 3.84 -3.52
C HIS A 458 7.66 4.26 -2.20
N HIS A 459 8.64 5.18 -2.21
CA HIS A 459 9.44 5.52 -1.01
C HIS A 459 8.85 6.63 -0.17
N TYR A 460 8.43 7.69 -0.85
CA TYR A 460 7.98 8.91 -0.22
C TYR A 460 6.47 8.95 -0.28
N PHE A 461 5.83 9.03 0.89
CA PHE A 461 4.39 8.95 1.02
C PHE A 461 3.75 10.33 1.20
N ARG A 462 4.49 11.29 1.79
CA ARG A 462 3.94 12.59 2.17
C ARG A 462 3.79 13.56 1.02
N ASN A 463 4.50 13.36 -0.10
CA ASN A 463 4.43 14.18 -1.30
C ASN A 463 3.16 13.87 -2.14
N ALA A 464 2.01 13.92 -1.47
CA ALA A 464 0.71 13.55 -2.01
C ALA A 464 -0.32 14.66 -1.80
N MET A 465 -1.42 14.62 -2.57
CA MET A 465 -2.57 15.50 -2.38
C MET A 465 -3.36 15.13 -1.13
N PHE A 466 -3.56 13.84 -0.86
CA PHE A 466 -4.20 13.31 0.35
C PHE A 466 -3.28 12.26 0.97
N PHE A 467 -3.03 12.38 2.28
CA PHE A 467 -2.10 11.50 2.98
C PHE A 467 -2.65 11.07 4.35
N ALA A 468 -2.49 9.79 4.67
CA ALA A 468 -2.70 9.24 6.00
C ALA A 468 -1.62 8.20 6.37
N GLU A 469 -1.21 8.18 7.64
CA GLU A 469 -0.27 7.20 8.19
C GLU A 469 -0.80 6.69 9.52
N ARG A 470 -0.99 5.36 9.65
CA ARG A 470 -1.54 4.70 10.85
C ARG A 470 -2.89 5.24 11.33
N GLU A 471 -3.73 5.63 10.38
CA GLU A 471 -5.10 6.08 10.64
C GLU A 471 -6.13 4.98 10.30
N ASN A 472 -7.33 5.09 10.84
CA ASN A 472 -8.40 4.09 10.69
C ASN A 472 -9.73 4.73 10.29
N ASN A 473 -10.52 4.05 9.45
CA ASN A 473 -11.89 4.44 9.12
C ASN A 473 -11.95 5.82 8.45
N ILE A 474 -11.39 5.90 7.24
CA ILE A 474 -11.38 7.12 6.41
C ILE A 474 -12.18 6.84 5.15
N ALA A 475 -13.01 7.81 4.74
CA ALA A 475 -13.75 7.73 3.48
C ALA A 475 -13.59 9.01 2.66
N ILE A 476 -13.38 8.89 1.34
CA ILE A 476 -13.45 10.00 0.39
C ILE A 476 -14.47 9.60 -0.69
N THR A 477 -15.68 10.13 -0.57
CA THR A 477 -16.84 9.63 -1.33
C THR A 477 -17.66 10.76 -1.95
N GLY A 478 -18.62 10.39 -2.81
CA GLY A 478 -19.56 11.32 -3.42
C GLY A 478 -19.47 11.28 -4.94
N ASN A 479 -20.25 12.11 -5.62
CA ASN A 479 -20.38 12.12 -7.07
C ASN A 479 -19.88 13.42 -7.73
N GLY A 480 -19.01 14.15 -7.03
CA GLY A 480 -18.31 15.31 -7.55
C GLY A 480 -17.03 14.95 -8.30
N ARG A 481 -16.06 15.85 -8.27
CA ARG A 481 -14.78 15.71 -8.99
C ARG A 481 -13.58 15.89 -8.06
N ILE A 482 -12.57 15.05 -8.22
CA ILE A 482 -11.24 15.23 -7.64
C ILE A 482 -10.22 15.24 -8.78
N THR A 483 -9.37 16.26 -8.84
CA THR A 483 -8.42 16.42 -9.93
C THR A 483 -7.05 16.84 -9.45
N GLY A 484 -6.00 16.23 -10.01
CA GLY A 484 -4.64 16.72 -9.82
C GLY A 484 -4.38 18.03 -10.57
N ASN A 485 -5.30 18.48 -11.42
CA ASN A 485 -5.28 19.80 -12.08
C ASN A 485 -3.95 20.11 -12.79
N GLY A 486 -3.29 19.07 -13.33
CA GLY A 486 -1.97 19.16 -13.96
C GLY A 486 -0.79 19.45 -13.01
N ASN A 487 -1.00 19.43 -11.69
CA ASN A 487 0.01 19.75 -10.68
C ASN A 487 0.66 18.52 -10.04
N LEU A 488 0.13 17.32 -10.29
CA LEU A 488 0.73 16.05 -9.85
C LEU A 488 1.59 15.47 -10.97
N VAL A 489 2.82 15.07 -10.65
CA VAL A 489 3.84 14.62 -11.60
C VAL A 489 3.73 13.11 -11.85
N THR A 490 4.10 12.65 -13.05
CA THR A 490 4.01 11.23 -13.48
C THR A 490 5.35 10.55 -13.76
N GLY A 491 6.48 11.27 -13.73
CA GLY A 491 7.79 10.74 -14.13
C GLY A 491 8.60 10.10 -13.00
N ASP A 492 9.40 9.08 -13.33
CA ASP A 492 10.29 8.36 -12.40
C ASP A 492 11.35 9.27 -11.75
N LYS A 493 11.69 10.39 -12.39
CA LYS A 493 12.66 11.38 -11.91
C LYS A 493 12.03 12.47 -11.05
N VAL A 494 10.82 12.27 -10.52
CA VAL A 494 10.08 13.32 -9.79
C VAL A 494 10.89 13.98 -8.67
N MET A 495 11.72 13.22 -7.95
CA MET A 495 12.51 13.77 -6.85
C MET A 495 13.66 14.69 -7.30
N ASN A 496 13.99 14.69 -8.60
CA ASN A 496 14.97 15.61 -9.19
C ASN A 496 14.34 16.96 -9.57
N ASN A 497 13.01 17.10 -9.50
CA ASN A 497 12.34 18.37 -9.75
C ASN A 497 12.63 19.37 -8.62
N ALA A 498 12.36 20.66 -8.89
CA ALA A 498 12.35 21.68 -7.84
C ALA A 498 11.37 21.30 -6.70
N PRO A 499 11.65 21.66 -5.43
CA PRO A 499 10.87 21.23 -4.26
C PRO A 499 9.34 21.41 -4.40
N GLY A 500 8.90 22.50 -5.02
CA GLY A 500 7.48 22.77 -5.26
C GLY A 500 6.80 21.89 -6.31
N ASN A 501 7.52 21.00 -7.00
CA ASN A 501 7.03 20.18 -8.11
C ASN A 501 7.39 18.68 -7.93
N ARG A 502 7.33 18.20 -6.68
CA ARG A 502 7.65 16.81 -6.30
C ARG A 502 6.44 15.96 -5.92
N SER A 503 5.24 16.54 -5.89
CA SER A 503 4.03 15.78 -5.58
C SER A 503 3.63 14.92 -6.78
N ASP A 504 3.52 13.61 -6.58
CA ASP A 504 3.24 12.63 -7.63
C ASP A 504 2.07 11.68 -7.32
N LYS A 505 1.43 11.84 -6.15
CA LYS A 505 0.30 10.99 -5.74
C LYS A 505 -0.93 11.79 -5.41
N MET A 506 -2.09 11.25 -5.77
CA MET A 506 -3.36 11.81 -5.33
C MET A 506 -3.73 11.29 -3.94
N PHE A 507 -3.86 9.98 -3.76
CA PHE A 507 -4.20 9.35 -2.48
C PHE A 507 -3.07 8.45 -1.99
N THR A 508 -2.61 8.68 -0.77
CA THR A 508 -1.57 7.86 -0.15
C THR A 508 -1.99 7.39 1.24
N PHE A 509 -2.01 6.07 1.45
CA PHE A 509 -2.32 5.44 2.73
C PHE A 509 -1.20 4.50 3.15
N LYS A 510 -0.58 4.80 4.30
CA LYS A 510 0.50 4.00 4.85
C LYS A 510 0.06 3.37 6.17
N LEU A 511 0.05 2.04 6.24
CA LEU A 511 -0.31 1.29 7.46
C LEU A 511 -1.67 1.68 8.05
N CYS A 512 -2.61 2.05 7.19
CA CYS A 512 -3.95 2.45 7.62
C CYS A 512 -4.90 1.24 7.68
N THR A 513 -6.10 1.45 8.20
CA THR A 513 -7.15 0.43 8.19
C THR A 513 -8.52 1.01 7.81
N ASN A 514 -9.37 0.22 7.16
CA ASN A 514 -10.73 0.59 6.81
C ASN A 514 -10.81 1.88 5.96
N ILE A 515 -10.29 1.82 4.74
CA ILE A 515 -10.24 2.93 3.80
C ILE A 515 -11.31 2.76 2.72
N ARG A 516 -12.03 3.83 2.39
CA ARG A 516 -13.02 3.83 1.32
C ARG A 516 -12.87 5.00 0.37
N ILE A 517 -12.84 4.75 -0.93
CA ILE A 517 -12.85 5.79 -1.98
C ILE A 517 -13.90 5.42 -3.02
N GLY A 518 -14.84 6.31 -3.34
CA GLY A 518 -15.80 5.97 -4.37
C GLY A 518 -16.98 6.89 -4.59
N GLY A 519 -17.78 6.53 -5.59
CA GLY A 519 -19.05 7.18 -5.92
C GLY A 519 -20.16 6.93 -4.90
N LEU A 520 -21.39 7.25 -5.32
CA LEU A 520 -22.60 6.71 -4.71
C LEU A 520 -22.72 5.24 -5.17
N ALA A 521 -22.73 4.35 -4.19
CA ALA A 521 -22.64 2.91 -4.42
C ALA A 521 -23.79 2.41 -5.29
N ARG A 522 -23.46 1.58 -6.30
CA ARG A 522 -24.44 0.82 -7.07
C ARG A 522 -24.20 -0.68 -6.93
N ASN A 523 -25.30 -1.41 -6.83
CA ASN A 523 -25.24 -2.87 -6.75
C ASN A 523 -25.11 -3.50 -8.13
N GLU A 524 -25.66 -2.85 -9.16
CA GLU A 524 -25.61 -3.31 -10.54
C GLU A 524 -24.19 -3.41 -11.08
N ASP A 525 -24.02 -4.29 -12.06
CA ASP A 525 -22.75 -4.51 -12.72
C ASP A 525 -22.49 -3.46 -13.79
N LEU A 526 -21.33 -2.83 -13.70
CA LEU A 526 -20.82 -1.95 -14.73
C LEU A 526 -20.30 -2.77 -15.92
N TRP A 527 -20.70 -2.38 -17.13
CA TRP A 527 -20.21 -2.94 -18.39
C TRP A 527 -19.97 -1.83 -19.43
N TYR A 528 -19.64 -2.21 -20.67
CA TYR A 528 -19.21 -1.27 -21.71
C TYR A 528 -19.94 -1.45 -23.04
N ASP A 529 -20.27 -0.34 -23.69
CA ASP A 529 -20.81 -0.27 -25.04
C ASP A 529 -19.78 0.38 -25.98
N GLU A 530 -19.11 -0.44 -26.79
CA GLU A 530 -18.08 0.03 -27.73
C GLU A 530 -18.63 1.01 -28.78
N ASN A 531 -19.88 0.85 -29.21
CA ASN A 531 -20.47 1.72 -30.24
C ASN A 531 -20.75 3.14 -29.73
N LYS A 532 -20.98 3.28 -28.42
CA LYS A 532 -21.22 4.58 -27.76
C LYS A 532 -19.98 5.15 -27.09
N ASP A 533 -18.87 4.41 -27.05
CA ASP A 533 -17.67 4.71 -26.24
C ASP A 533 -18.04 5.06 -24.79
N ALA A 534 -18.95 4.29 -24.18
CA ALA A 534 -19.53 4.62 -22.88
C ALA A 534 -19.78 3.39 -21.99
N PRO A 535 -19.52 3.51 -20.67
CA PRO A 535 -19.93 2.50 -19.71
C PRO A 535 -21.45 2.58 -19.46
N TYR A 536 -22.02 1.47 -18.98
CA TYR A 536 -23.41 1.39 -18.55
C TYR A 536 -23.57 0.34 -17.44
N TYR A 537 -24.61 0.48 -16.62
CA TYR A 537 -25.00 -0.52 -15.64
C TYR A 537 -26.02 -1.49 -16.24
N ILE A 538 -25.87 -2.78 -15.92
CA ILE A 538 -26.81 -3.84 -16.28
C ILE A 538 -27.92 -3.88 -15.22
N LEU A 539 -29.13 -3.45 -15.58
CA LEU A 539 -30.28 -3.50 -14.69
C LEU A 539 -30.79 -4.94 -14.51
N PRO A 540 -31.55 -5.27 -13.44
CA PRO A 540 -32.09 -6.62 -13.22
C PRO A 540 -32.92 -7.20 -14.37
N ASN A 541 -33.50 -6.35 -15.22
CA ASN A 541 -34.26 -6.73 -16.41
C ASN A 541 -33.39 -6.82 -17.70
N ASN A 542 -32.06 -6.81 -17.56
CA ASN A 542 -31.05 -6.75 -18.62
C ASN A 542 -31.06 -5.48 -19.50
N GLN A 543 -31.80 -4.43 -19.11
CA GLN A 543 -31.69 -3.14 -19.78
C GLN A 543 -30.38 -2.43 -19.41
N ARG A 544 -29.91 -1.57 -20.32
CA ARG A 544 -28.68 -0.79 -20.16
C ARG A 544 -29.00 0.59 -19.61
N ASP A 545 -28.44 0.94 -18.45
CA ASP A 545 -28.52 2.27 -17.87
C ASP A 545 -27.18 3.00 -18.01
N TYR A 546 -27.14 4.06 -18.82
CA TYR A 546 -25.92 4.83 -19.08
C TYR A 546 -25.71 5.99 -18.07
N ALA A 547 -26.56 6.10 -17.05
CA ALA A 547 -26.40 7.12 -16.01
C ALA A 547 -25.16 6.83 -15.16
N VAL A 548 -24.15 7.69 -15.28
CA VAL A 548 -22.90 7.66 -14.50
C VAL A 548 -22.82 8.77 -13.45
N ASP A 549 -23.92 9.46 -13.18
CA ASP A 549 -24.00 10.58 -12.22
C ASP A 549 -23.82 10.13 -10.76
N ASN A 550 -23.80 8.82 -10.51
CA ASN A 550 -23.44 8.25 -9.23
C ASN A 550 -21.92 8.21 -9.02
N MET A 551 -21.13 8.15 -10.10
CA MET A 551 -19.69 7.87 -10.01
C MET A 551 -18.90 9.07 -9.50
N LEU A 552 -17.85 8.81 -8.72
CA LEU A 552 -16.86 9.83 -8.38
C LEU A 552 -15.95 10.05 -9.59
N HIS A 553 -15.85 11.29 -10.06
CA HIS A 553 -14.98 11.62 -11.19
C HIS A 553 -13.57 11.94 -10.70
N ILE A 554 -12.57 11.24 -11.22
CA ILE A 554 -11.16 11.45 -10.88
C ILE A 554 -10.36 11.69 -12.16
N ASP A 555 -9.46 12.68 -12.17
CA ASP A 555 -8.57 12.88 -13.30
C ASP A 555 -7.22 13.50 -12.93
N GLN A 556 -6.24 13.35 -13.81
CA GLN A 556 -4.90 13.93 -13.68
C GLN A 556 -4.21 13.57 -12.34
N GLY A 557 -4.39 12.34 -11.85
CA GLY A 557 -3.96 11.93 -10.51
C GLY A 557 -2.47 11.73 -10.28
N GLY A 558 -1.61 11.96 -11.28
CA GLY A 558 -0.16 11.85 -11.14
C GLY A 558 0.36 10.44 -11.40
N HIS A 559 1.53 10.14 -10.84
CA HIS A 559 2.21 8.85 -10.92
C HIS A 559 1.35 7.73 -10.31
N PHE A 560 0.80 7.96 -9.11
CA PHE A 560 -0.17 7.06 -8.48
C PHE A 560 -1.44 7.82 -8.15
N VAL A 561 -2.57 7.41 -8.72
CA VAL A 561 -3.85 7.92 -8.24
C VAL A 561 -4.08 7.44 -6.81
N LEU A 562 -3.86 6.16 -6.54
CA LEU A 562 -3.78 5.60 -5.19
C LEU A 562 -2.48 4.81 -5.03
N LEU A 563 -1.74 5.12 -3.96
CA LEU A 563 -0.73 4.23 -3.39
C LEU A 563 -1.14 3.87 -1.96
N ALA A 564 -1.51 2.61 -1.75
CA ALA A 564 -1.75 2.06 -0.42
C ALA A 564 -0.67 1.04 -0.09
N THR A 565 0.03 1.23 1.03
CA THR A 565 1.09 0.32 1.48
C THR A 565 0.84 -0.16 2.90
N GLY A 566 0.80 -1.48 3.10
CA GLY A 566 0.55 -2.10 4.40
C GLY A 566 -0.82 -1.78 4.99
N THR A 567 -1.76 -1.33 4.16
CA THR A 567 -3.08 -0.86 4.55
C THR A 567 -4.09 -2.00 4.38
N ASP A 568 -4.92 -2.25 5.39
CA ASP A 568 -5.85 -3.39 5.39
C ASP A 568 -7.32 -2.93 5.43
N GLY A 569 -8.20 -3.64 4.74
CA GLY A 569 -9.62 -3.27 4.63
C GLY A 569 -9.82 -2.06 3.74
N ILE A 570 -9.64 -2.23 2.43
CA ILE A 570 -9.77 -1.14 1.45
C ILE A 570 -10.94 -1.43 0.53
N THR A 571 -11.81 -0.45 0.31
CA THR A 571 -12.88 -0.52 -0.68
C THR A 571 -12.77 0.64 -1.65
N VAL A 572 -12.59 0.35 -2.94
CA VAL A 572 -12.68 1.34 -4.01
C VAL A 572 -13.85 1.00 -4.94
N HIS A 573 -14.73 1.97 -5.21
CA HIS A 573 -15.94 1.67 -5.96
C HIS A 573 -16.53 2.83 -6.76
N ASP A 574 -17.20 2.51 -7.88
CA ASP A 574 -17.98 3.46 -8.68
C ASP A 574 -17.19 4.74 -9.04
N THR A 575 -16.01 4.56 -9.64
CA THR A 575 -15.11 5.66 -10.03
C THR A 575 -14.94 5.74 -11.53
N TYR A 576 -15.01 6.96 -12.08
CA TYR A 576 -14.74 7.26 -13.48
C TYR A 576 -13.43 8.04 -13.57
N PHE A 577 -12.41 7.44 -14.18
CA PHE A 577 -11.14 8.12 -14.49
C PHE A 577 -11.14 8.78 -15.86
N GLY A 578 -10.73 10.05 -15.90
CA GLY A 578 -10.49 10.76 -17.16
C GLY A 578 -11.72 11.34 -17.84
N LYS A 579 -12.83 11.56 -17.12
CA LYS A 579 -14.08 12.12 -17.69
C LYS A 579 -13.89 13.55 -18.22
N ALA A 580 -13.29 14.42 -17.41
CA ALA A 580 -13.07 15.82 -17.74
C ALA A 580 -11.72 16.05 -18.44
N ASN A 581 -10.69 15.28 -18.06
CA ASN A 581 -9.38 15.31 -18.69
C ASN A 581 -8.75 13.91 -18.67
N PRO A 582 -8.48 13.28 -19.83
CA PRO A 582 -8.00 11.91 -19.89
C PRO A 582 -6.48 11.78 -19.63
N ARG A 583 -5.74 12.88 -19.46
CA ARG A 583 -4.28 12.86 -19.34
C ARG A 583 -3.83 12.78 -17.88
N ASN A 584 -2.53 12.51 -17.71
CA ASN A 584 -1.81 12.63 -16.42
C ASN A 584 -2.31 11.71 -15.29
N ALA A 585 -2.68 10.48 -15.63
CA ALA A 585 -2.88 9.39 -14.67
C ALA A 585 -2.04 8.19 -15.12
N ARG A 586 -1.07 7.78 -14.31
CA ARG A 586 -0.19 6.67 -14.62
C ARG A 586 -0.74 5.36 -14.06
N ASP A 587 -0.48 5.04 -12.80
CA ASP A 587 -1.12 3.93 -12.09
C ASP A 587 -2.41 4.41 -11.42
N ILE A 588 -3.47 3.61 -11.50
CA ILE A 588 -4.76 3.95 -10.87
C ILE A 588 -4.80 3.45 -9.42
N TYR A 589 -4.73 2.14 -9.21
CA TYR A 589 -4.82 1.55 -7.87
C TYR A 589 -3.68 0.57 -7.56
N ASP A 590 -2.68 1.07 -6.83
CA ASP A 590 -1.56 0.27 -6.32
C ASP A 590 -1.78 -0.12 -4.86
N PHE A 591 -1.85 -1.44 -4.63
CA PHE A 591 -2.05 -2.07 -3.33
C PHE A 591 -0.82 -2.88 -2.94
N MET A 592 0.12 -2.26 -2.24
CA MET A 592 1.36 -2.87 -1.79
C MET A 592 1.20 -3.46 -0.40
N ALA A 593 1.41 -4.77 -0.26
CA ALA A 593 1.38 -5.47 1.02
C ALA A 593 0.04 -5.26 1.80
N CYS A 594 -1.06 -5.12 1.06
CA CYS A 594 -2.40 -4.85 1.59
C CYS A 594 -3.22 -6.14 1.71
N ASN A 595 -4.19 -6.17 2.63
CA ASN A 595 -5.08 -7.31 2.81
C ASN A 595 -6.54 -6.89 2.92
N ASN A 596 -7.44 -7.76 2.45
CA ASN A 596 -8.89 -7.51 2.41
C ASN A 596 -9.22 -6.27 1.57
N VAL A 597 -9.08 -6.41 0.26
CA VAL A 597 -9.29 -5.33 -0.72
C VAL A 597 -10.46 -5.66 -1.63
N ASP A 598 -11.43 -4.75 -1.70
CA ASP A 598 -12.60 -4.82 -2.57
C ASP A 598 -12.53 -3.71 -3.64
N VAL A 599 -12.56 -4.09 -4.91
CA VAL A 599 -12.56 -3.19 -6.08
C VAL A 599 -13.80 -3.47 -6.91
N LYS A 600 -14.67 -2.47 -7.12
CA LYS A 600 -15.95 -2.68 -7.83
C LYS A 600 -16.32 -1.51 -8.75
N ASN A 601 -16.82 -1.81 -9.95
CA ASN A 601 -17.42 -0.81 -10.86
C ASN A 601 -16.45 0.34 -11.20
N ILE A 602 -15.31 -0.02 -11.79
CA ILE A 602 -14.25 0.92 -12.14
C ILE A 602 -14.25 1.13 -13.65
N TYR A 603 -14.32 2.39 -14.08
CA TYR A 603 -14.11 2.75 -15.47
C TYR A 603 -12.91 3.69 -15.61
N SER A 604 -11.87 3.24 -16.31
CA SER A 604 -10.75 4.08 -16.72
C SER A 604 -10.83 4.38 -18.20
N LYS A 605 -11.11 5.65 -18.56
CA LYS A 605 -11.16 6.06 -19.96
C LYS A 605 -9.82 5.81 -20.64
N VAL A 606 -8.72 6.18 -19.99
CA VAL A 606 -7.35 5.86 -20.42
C VAL A 606 -6.36 6.14 -19.28
N SER A 607 -5.33 5.31 -19.12
CA SER A 607 -4.20 5.52 -18.19
C SER A 607 -2.86 5.10 -18.82
N SER A 608 -1.73 5.44 -18.18
CA SER A 608 -0.42 4.96 -18.64
C SER A 608 -0.15 3.54 -18.18
N ASP A 609 -0.17 3.32 -16.87
CA ASP A 609 0.24 2.05 -16.28
C ASP A 609 -0.99 1.35 -15.68
N ASP A 610 -0.82 0.66 -14.57
CA ASP A 610 -1.73 -0.39 -14.16
C ASP A 610 -3.04 0.15 -13.57
N ILE A 611 -4.17 -0.48 -13.88
CA ILE A 611 -5.46 -0.05 -13.32
C ILE A 611 -5.67 -0.64 -11.92
N VAL A 612 -5.48 -1.96 -11.77
CA VAL A 612 -5.54 -2.64 -10.47
C VAL A 612 -4.28 -3.47 -10.29
N LYS A 613 -3.48 -3.10 -9.28
CA LYS A 613 -2.17 -3.72 -9.03
C LYS A 613 -1.97 -4.17 -7.57
N PRO A 614 -2.20 -5.46 -7.27
CA PRO A 614 -1.69 -6.09 -6.06
C PRO A 614 -0.17 -6.33 -6.14
N GLY A 615 0.57 -5.95 -5.11
CA GLY A 615 2.02 -6.14 -5.04
C GLY A 615 2.53 -6.25 -3.60
N SER A 616 3.83 -6.43 -3.44
CA SER A 616 4.53 -6.40 -2.14
C SER A 616 5.93 -5.82 -2.34
N ASP A 617 6.31 -4.85 -1.51
CA ASP A 617 7.61 -4.15 -1.62
C ASP A 617 8.27 -3.99 -0.23
N CYS A 618 9.43 -3.32 -0.20
CA CYS A 618 10.17 -3.07 1.04
C CYS A 618 9.94 -1.65 1.60
N SER A 619 9.00 -0.86 1.07
CA SER A 619 8.87 0.58 1.38
C SER A 619 8.52 0.88 2.86
N LEU A 620 8.01 -0.11 3.59
CA LEU A 620 7.79 -0.04 5.04
C LEU A 620 9.07 -0.28 5.86
N GLY A 621 10.19 -0.60 5.22
CA GLY A 621 11.41 -1.10 5.84
C GLY A 621 11.35 -2.58 6.22
N PHE A 622 10.25 -3.25 5.87
CA PHE A 622 10.04 -4.68 6.00
C PHE A 622 9.01 -5.13 4.97
N THR A 623 8.97 -6.44 4.74
CA THR A 623 8.03 -7.09 3.82
C THR A 623 6.91 -7.77 4.61
N ARG A 624 5.71 -7.84 4.02
CA ARG A 624 4.60 -8.65 4.54
C ARG A 624 3.74 -9.18 3.38
N PRO A 625 3.05 -10.31 3.56
CA PRO A 625 2.16 -10.85 2.54
C PRO A 625 0.98 -9.93 2.20
N ALA A 626 0.51 -10.05 0.96
CA ALA A 626 -0.73 -9.46 0.46
C ALA A 626 -1.76 -10.56 0.19
N SER A 627 -3.02 -10.37 0.61
CA SER A 627 -4.04 -11.40 0.39
C SER A 627 -5.48 -10.92 0.43
N LYS A 628 -6.39 -11.76 -0.08
CA LYS A 628 -7.85 -11.59 -0.03
C LYS A 628 -8.32 -10.36 -0.80
N TYR A 629 -8.20 -10.46 -2.12
CA TYR A 629 -8.66 -9.43 -3.05
C TYR A 629 -9.93 -9.89 -3.77
N LYS A 630 -10.93 -9.02 -3.85
CA LYS A 630 -12.11 -9.19 -4.70
C LYS A 630 -12.18 -8.03 -5.68
N VAL A 631 -12.04 -8.32 -6.97
CA VAL A 631 -12.04 -7.34 -8.05
C VAL A 631 -13.17 -7.69 -9.01
N ARG A 632 -14.09 -6.75 -9.27
CA ARG A 632 -15.17 -6.98 -10.24
C ARG A 632 -15.54 -5.76 -11.04
N ASN A 633 -15.98 -6.00 -12.28
CA ASN A 633 -16.53 -4.96 -13.16
C ASN A 633 -15.53 -3.83 -13.41
N VAL A 634 -14.33 -4.21 -13.87
CA VAL A 634 -13.24 -3.28 -14.20
C VAL A 634 -13.12 -3.16 -15.71
N ILE A 635 -13.25 -1.94 -16.21
CA ILE A 635 -13.23 -1.61 -17.63
C ILE A 635 -12.15 -0.55 -17.85
N GLY A 636 -11.26 -0.75 -18.82
CA GLY A 636 -10.33 0.34 -19.14
C GLY A 636 -9.38 0.11 -20.31
N ASP A 637 -8.79 1.23 -20.72
CA ASP A 637 -7.76 1.37 -21.74
C ASP A 637 -6.47 1.85 -21.05
N THR A 638 -5.34 1.19 -21.29
CA THR A 638 -4.09 1.50 -20.58
C THR A 638 -2.87 1.20 -21.43
N ASN A 639 -1.77 1.95 -21.26
CA ASN A 639 -0.52 1.56 -21.89
C ASN A 639 0.15 0.33 -21.23
N CYS A 640 -0.06 0.04 -19.94
CA CYS A 640 0.43 -1.19 -19.31
C CYS A 640 -0.65 -2.27 -19.17
N ASN A 641 -1.22 -2.44 -17.97
CA ASN A 641 -2.10 -3.56 -17.67
C ASN A 641 -3.43 -3.15 -17.04
N LEU A 642 -4.52 -3.84 -17.39
CA LEU A 642 -5.79 -3.65 -16.68
C LEU A 642 -5.70 -4.28 -15.28
N PHE A 643 -5.10 -5.47 -15.18
CA PHE A 643 -4.82 -6.13 -13.92
C PHE A 643 -3.41 -6.72 -13.91
N GLN A 644 -2.66 -6.45 -12.85
CA GLN A 644 -1.28 -6.90 -12.67
C GLN A 644 -1.02 -7.36 -11.24
N VAL A 645 -0.56 -8.59 -11.03
CA VAL A 645 0.14 -8.97 -9.78
C VAL A 645 1.64 -8.73 -9.96
N GLY A 646 2.25 -7.90 -9.11
CA GLY A 646 3.64 -7.45 -9.23
C GLY A 646 3.78 -6.11 -9.95
N SER A 647 4.95 -5.68 -10.44
CA SER A 647 6.20 -6.42 -10.52
C SER A 647 6.93 -6.57 -9.17
N GLU A 648 6.68 -5.66 -8.24
CA GLU A 648 7.15 -5.72 -6.86
C GLU A 648 6.50 -6.92 -6.15
N THR A 649 7.31 -7.91 -5.80
CA THR A 649 6.87 -9.20 -5.25
C THR A 649 7.80 -9.66 -4.13
N ALA A 650 8.07 -8.74 -3.21
CA ALA A 650 9.01 -8.93 -2.13
C ALA A 650 8.53 -9.92 -1.05
N ASP A 651 7.22 -10.19 -0.98
CA ASP A 651 6.57 -11.19 -0.13
C ASP A 651 5.38 -11.83 -0.84
N ASP A 652 4.84 -12.90 -0.27
CA ASP A 652 3.80 -13.73 -0.90
C ASP A 652 2.50 -12.96 -1.19
N ILE A 653 1.88 -13.29 -2.31
CA ILE A 653 0.64 -12.65 -2.79
C ILE A 653 -0.38 -13.74 -3.13
N LYS A 654 -1.53 -13.77 -2.45
CA LYS A 654 -2.48 -14.89 -2.62
C LYS A 654 -3.94 -14.53 -2.48
N ASP A 655 -4.79 -15.47 -2.88
CA ASP A 655 -6.25 -15.43 -2.69
C ASP A 655 -6.86 -14.20 -3.37
N ILE A 656 -6.74 -14.13 -4.70
CA ILE A 656 -7.25 -13.02 -5.51
C ILE A 656 -8.32 -13.54 -6.47
N CYS A 657 -9.51 -12.96 -6.36
CA CYS A 657 -10.63 -13.24 -7.24
C CYS A 657 -10.92 -12.02 -8.11
N VAL A 658 -10.91 -12.22 -9.42
CA VAL A 658 -11.21 -11.18 -10.42
C VAL A 658 -12.37 -11.69 -11.28
N ASP A 659 -13.47 -10.95 -11.42
CA ASP A 659 -14.58 -11.34 -12.31
C ASP A 659 -15.03 -10.16 -13.19
N ASN A 660 -15.59 -10.45 -14.36
CA ASN A 660 -16.17 -9.45 -15.28
C ASN A 660 -15.21 -8.29 -15.62
N ILE A 661 -14.10 -8.56 -16.32
CA ILE A 661 -13.22 -7.51 -16.85
C ILE A 661 -13.49 -7.20 -18.33
N PHE A 662 -13.26 -5.96 -18.73
CA PHE A 662 -13.26 -5.55 -20.14
C PHE A 662 -12.03 -4.67 -20.43
N VAL A 663 -10.99 -5.29 -21.01
CA VAL A 663 -9.81 -4.58 -21.52
C VAL A 663 -10.15 -3.95 -22.87
N LEU A 664 -10.17 -2.63 -22.91
CA LEU A 664 -10.43 -1.84 -24.12
C LEU A 664 -9.19 -1.69 -25.00
N GLY A 665 -8.01 -1.72 -24.39
CA GLY A 665 -6.71 -1.69 -25.04
C GLY A 665 -5.60 -1.77 -23.98
N ALA A 666 -4.51 -2.48 -24.28
CA ALA A 666 -3.37 -2.66 -23.38
C ALA A 666 -2.06 -2.83 -24.15
N ASN A 667 -1.05 -1.97 -23.96
CA ASN A 667 0.22 -2.07 -24.71
C ASN A 667 1.29 -2.94 -24.02
N LYS A 668 1.06 -3.40 -22.77
CA LYS A 668 1.89 -4.39 -22.06
C LYS A 668 1.16 -5.73 -21.94
N ALA A 669 0.14 -5.84 -21.09
CA ALA A 669 -0.71 -7.03 -21.06
C ALA A 669 -2.15 -6.75 -20.59
N GLY A 670 -3.10 -7.62 -20.91
CA GLY A 670 -4.48 -7.47 -20.44
C GLY A 670 -4.60 -7.87 -18.96
N PHE A 671 -4.19 -9.09 -18.66
CA PHE A 671 -4.15 -9.67 -17.33
C PHE A 671 -2.78 -10.31 -17.09
N SER A 672 -2.08 -9.86 -16.04
CA SER A 672 -0.68 -10.17 -15.84
C SER A 672 -0.40 -10.63 -14.42
N ILE A 673 0.48 -11.62 -14.28
CA ILE A 673 0.99 -12.13 -13.01
C ILE A 673 2.50 -12.27 -13.17
N SER A 674 3.28 -11.60 -12.35
CA SER A 674 4.73 -11.74 -12.38
C SER A 674 5.30 -11.83 -10.98
N THR A 675 6.10 -12.85 -10.71
CA THR A 675 6.97 -12.90 -9.52
C THR A 675 8.40 -12.66 -9.95
N ASN A 676 8.95 -11.55 -9.48
CA ASN A 676 10.28 -11.08 -9.84
C ASN A 676 11.22 -11.13 -8.65
N ASP A 677 10.69 -10.94 -7.44
CA ASP A 677 11.48 -10.82 -6.22
C ASP A 677 11.45 -12.09 -5.34
N GLY A 678 10.92 -13.18 -5.91
CA GLY A 678 10.96 -14.53 -5.36
C GLY A 678 9.72 -14.95 -4.57
N ALA A 679 8.69 -14.10 -4.46
CA ALA A 679 7.45 -14.45 -3.79
C ALA A 679 6.77 -15.69 -4.37
N HIS A 680 5.97 -16.32 -3.52
CA HIS A 680 4.97 -17.28 -3.90
C HIS A 680 3.66 -16.56 -4.24
N ILE A 681 3.23 -16.65 -5.50
CA ILE A 681 1.93 -16.15 -5.96
C ILE A 681 0.99 -17.33 -6.13
N SER A 682 -0.15 -17.33 -5.45
CA SER A 682 -1.07 -18.48 -5.49
C SER A 682 -2.55 -18.10 -5.43
N ASN A 683 -3.41 -18.97 -5.95
CA ASN A 683 -4.88 -18.85 -5.89
C ASN A 683 -5.38 -17.56 -6.56
N ILE A 684 -5.03 -17.38 -7.84
CA ILE A 684 -5.47 -16.22 -8.63
C ILE A 684 -6.49 -16.71 -9.66
N HIS A 685 -7.74 -16.27 -9.50
CA HIS A 685 -8.87 -16.77 -10.28
C HIS A 685 -9.50 -15.64 -11.08
N LEU A 686 -9.68 -15.85 -12.39
CA LEU A 686 -10.38 -14.96 -13.30
C LEU A 686 -11.69 -15.58 -13.77
N ASN A 687 -12.79 -14.86 -13.54
CA ASN A 687 -14.14 -15.16 -14.01
C ASN A 687 -14.67 -16.49 -13.47
N CYS A 688 -14.45 -16.72 -12.18
CA CYS A 688 -14.92 -17.91 -11.43
C CYS A 688 -16.19 -17.64 -10.63
N GLY A 689 -16.64 -16.39 -10.53
CA GLY A 689 -17.87 -16.01 -9.84
C GLY A 689 -17.71 -15.90 -8.32
N HIS A 690 -16.47 -15.85 -7.85
CA HIS A 690 -16.14 -15.74 -6.42
C HIS A 690 -16.48 -14.35 -5.85
N THR A 691 -16.63 -13.34 -6.72
CA THR A 691 -17.06 -11.99 -6.32
C THR A 691 -18.56 -11.76 -6.47
N GLY A 692 -19.31 -12.72 -7.01
CA GLY A 692 -20.74 -12.63 -7.31
C GLY A 692 -21.09 -13.30 -8.64
N ALA A 693 -22.37 -13.22 -9.05
CA ALA A 693 -22.82 -13.80 -10.31
C ALA A 693 -22.06 -13.22 -11.54
N ILE A 694 -21.75 -14.10 -12.49
CA ILE A 694 -21.13 -13.74 -13.77
C ILE A 694 -22.24 -13.42 -14.77
N HIS A 695 -22.37 -12.16 -15.15
CA HIS A 695 -23.34 -11.73 -16.17
C HIS A 695 -22.77 -11.76 -17.59
N SER A 696 -21.44 -11.82 -17.74
CA SER A 696 -20.76 -11.77 -19.04
C SER A 696 -19.41 -12.47 -18.97
N ARG A 697 -19.00 -13.05 -20.09
CA ARG A 697 -17.61 -13.45 -20.32
C ARG A 697 -16.71 -12.23 -20.21
N SER A 698 -15.51 -12.40 -19.63
CA SER A 698 -14.52 -11.33 -19.65
C SER A 698 -14.05 -11.07 -21.08
N LYS A 699 -13.71 -9.82 -21.41
CA LYS A 699 -13.32 -9.40 -22.77
C LYS A 699 -11.97 -8.73 -22.80
N MET A 700 -11.16 -9.05 -23.80
CA MET A 700 -9.93 -8.32 -24.11
C MET A 700 -9.88 -7.94 -25.57
N ARG A 701 -9.72 -6.65 -25.84
CA ARG A 701 -9.52 -6.06 -27.16
C ARG A 701 -8.18 -5.36 -27.21
N ARG A 702 -7.57 -5.28 -28.41
CA ARG A 702 -6.46 -4.33 -28.69
C ARG A 702 -5.34 -4.42 -27.65
N THR A 703 -5.08 -5.66 -27.25
CA THR A 703 -4.16 -6.01 -26.17
C THR A 703 -2.92 -6.63 -26.78
N PHE A 704 -1.74 -6.08 -26.48
CA PHE A 704 -0.46 -6.57 -26.96
C PHE A 704 -0.25 -8.03 -26.59
N THR A 705 -0.41 -8.34 -25.29
CA THR A 705 -0.24 -9.66 -24.69
C THR A 705 -1.48 -9.96 -23.83
N PRO A 706 -2.42 -10.82 -24.23
CA PRO A 706 -3.65 -11.01 -23.45
C PRO A 706 -3.39 -11.49 -22.01
N PHE A 707 -2.55 -12.53 -21.89
CA PHE A 707 -2.07 -13.04 -20.61
C PHE A 707 -0.54 -13.01 -20.58
N PHE A 708 0.02 -12.46 -19.50
CA PHE A 708 1.45 -12.53 -19.23
C PHE A 708 1.68 -13.08 -17.82
N ILE A 709 1.95 -14.38 -17.72
CA ILE A 709 2.23 -15.05 -16.45
C ILE A 709 3.71 -15.43 -16.46
N SER A 710 4.51 -14.84 -15.57
CA SER A 710 5.97 -15.00 -15.64
C SER A 710 6.68 -15.07 -14.30
N ILE A 711 7.88 -15.65 -14.33
CA ILE A 711 8.87 -15.64 -13.26
C ILE A 711 10.14 -14.97 -13.81
N SER A 712 10.76 -14.10 -13.01
CA SER A 712 12.11 -13.56 -13.30
C SER A 712 13.03 -13.67 -12.08
N ASN A 713 14.34 -13.50 -12.30
CA ASN A 713 15.37 -13.61 -11.28
C ASN A 713 15.83 -12.21 -10.81
N ARG A 714 14.93 -11.38 -10.30
CA ARG A 714 15.27 -10.00 -9.89
C ARG A 714 15.65 -9.91 -8.41
N ALA A 715 14.86 -10.48 -7.52
CA ALA A 715 15.08 -10.51 -6.06
C ALA A 715 15.42 -9.15 -5.42
N ARG A 716 14.72 -8.06 -5.77
CA ARG A 716 14.84 -6.79 -5.03
C ARG A 716 14.14 -6.87 -3.69
N ILE A 717 14.77 -7.58 -2.75
CA ILE A 717 14.33 -7.68 -1.36
C ILE A 717 15.49 -7.37 -0.42
N LEU A 718 15.16 -7.15 0.85
CA LEU A 718 16.15 -7.05 1.92
C LEU A 718 16.99 -8.32 2.01
N GLY A 719 18.31 -8.19 2.13
CA GLY A 719 19.22 -9.31 2.28
C GLY A 719 19.57 -10.07 0.99
N ALA A 720 19.09 -9.62 -0.17
CA ALA A 720 19.45 -10.24 -1.45
C ALA A 720 20.92 -9.97 -1.83
N GLU A 721 21.56 -10.97 -2.43
CA GLU A 721 22.94 -10.95 -2.92
C GLU A 721 22.97 -11.41 -4.39
N VAL A 722 23.72 -10.68 -5.22
CA VAL A 722 23.88 -10.96 -6.64
C VAL A 722 25.36 -11.13 -7.01
N GLY A 723 25.63 -11.92 -8.04
CA GLY A 723 26.94 -12.04 -8.68
C GLY A 723 26.84 -11.81 -10.18
N ARG A 724 27.93 -11.37 -10.82
CA ARG A 724 27.99 -11.15 -12.27
C ARG A 724 28.54 -12.40 -12.97
N TYR A 725 27.82 -12.92 -13.94
CA TYR A 725 28.17 -14.15 -14.66
C TYR A 725 28.08 -13.95 -16.17
N SER A 726 29.01 -14.57 -16.88
CA SER A 726 29.02 -14.63 -18.35
C SER A 726 28.69 -16.03 -18.82
N PHE A 727 27.74 -16.18 -19.74
CA PHE A 727 27.31 -17.47 -20.27
C PHE A 727 26.78 -17.33 -21.69
N THR A 728 26.60 -18.45 -22.40
CA THR A 728 25.96 -18.46 -23.71
C THR A 728 24.59 -19.13 -23.63
N GLU A 729 23.57 -18.43 -24.09
CA GLU A 729 22.20 -18.92 -24.22
C GLU A 729 21.77 -18.76 -25.68
N ASN A 730 21.32 -19.84 -26.32
CA ASN A 730 20.84 -19.79 -27.71
C ASN A 730 21.84 -19.18 -28.72
N GLY A 731 23.15 -19.30 -28.44
CA GLY A 731 24.22 -18.71 -29.26
C GLY A 731 24.46 -17.21 -29.03
N GLU A 732 23.67 -16.56 -28.18
CA GLU A 732 23.90 -15.20 -27.71
C GLU A 732 24.78 -15.22 -26.45
N GLN A 733 25.73 -14.29 -26.34
CA GLN A 733 26.51 -14.12 -25.12
C GLN A 733 25.78 -13.20 -24.15
N HIS A 734 25.66 -13.65 -22.92
CA HIS A 734 25.06 -12.92 -21.80
C HIS A 734 26.14 -12.54 -20.80
N ASN A 735 25.94 -11.39 -20.16
CA ASN A 735 26.75 -10.91 -19.06
C ASN A 735 25.82 -10.19 -18.07
N GLU A 736 25.32 -10.96 -17.11
CA GLU A 736 24.16 -10.58 -16.30
C GLU A 736 24.44 -10.80 -14.82
N LEU A 737 23.68 -10.08 -13.99
CA LEU A 737 23.58 -10.39 -12.57
C LEU A 737 22.67 -11.60 -12.38
N LEU A 738 23.10 -12.56 -11.56
CA LEU A 738 22.29 -13.67 -11.06
C LEU A 738 22.17 -13.54 -9.55
N VAL A 739 20.97 -13.79 -9.03
CA VAL A 739 20.69 -13.81 -7.60
C VAL A 739 21.19 -15.12 -6.98
N LYS A 740 21.97 -15.01 -5.91
CA LYS A 740 22.69 -16.15 -5.31
C LYS A 740 21.96 -16.78 -4.13
N ASN A 741 21.17 -15.99 -3.40
CA ASN A 741 20.72 -16.36 -2.05
C ASN A 741 19.20 -16.17 -1.80
N VAL A 742 18.42 -15.94 -2.85
CA VAL A 742 16.96 -15.87 -2.79
C VAL A 742 16.41 -16.92 -3.75
N ASN A 743 15.41 -17.67 -3.31
CA ASN A 743 14.75 -18.65 -4.17
C ASN A 743 14.07 -17.95 -5.36
N ILE A 744 14.16 -18.57 -6.54
CA ILE A 744 13.29 -18.23 -7.67
C ILE A 744 11.83 -18.29 -7.22
N GLY A 745 11.02 -17.34 -7.71
CA GLY A 745 9.62 -17.23 -7.36
C GLY A 745 8.80 -18.47 -7.72
N GLN A 746 7.58 -18.53 -7.20
CA GLN A 746 6.64 -19.60 -7.49
C GLN A 746 5.30 -18.99 -7.89
N VAL A 747 4.65 -19.59 -8.88
CA VAL A 747 3.29 -19.23 -9.27
C VAL A 747 2.50 -20.54 -9.36
N ASP A 748 1.38 -20.65 -8.65
CA ASP A 748 0.51 -21.80 -8.77
C ASP A 748 -0.98 -21.52 -8.58
N ASN A 749 -1.79 -22.48 -9.01
CA ASN A 749 -3.25 -22.48 -8.89
C ASN A 749 -3.89 -21.22 -9.50
N ILE A 750 -3.72 -21.10 -10.82
CA ILE A 750 -4.27 -20.02 -11.62
C ILE A 750 -5.41 -20.58 -12.47
N ILE A 751 -6.62 -20.07 -12.28
CA ILE A 751 -7.82 -20.57 -12.97
C ILE A 751 -8.43 -19.43 -13.79
N LEU A 752 -8.50 -19.61 -15.10
CA LEU A 752 -8.98 -18.61 -16.06
C LEU A 752 -10.16 -19.19 -16.84
N ASN A 753 -11.36 -18.63 -16.67
CA ASN A 753 -12.59 -19.18 -17.24
C ASN A 753 -13.29 -18.19 -18.19
N GLY A 754 -13.77 -18.67 -19.33
CA GLY A 754 -14.77 -17.95 -20.14
C GLY A 754 -14.36 -16.53 -20.54
N ILE A 755 -13.30 -16.40 -21.34
CA ILE A 755 -12.74 -15.11 -21.79
C ILE A 755 -12.74 -15.03 -23.31
N ASP A 756 -13.18 -13.89 -23.86
CA ASP A 756 -13.13 -13.58 -25.29
C ASP A 756 -12.04 -12.57 -25.60
N ILE A 757 -11.06 -12.98 -26.41
CA ILE A 757 -9.89 -12.20 -26.78
C ILE A 757 -9.91 -12.01 -28.30
N THR A 758 -9.79 -10.76 -28.73
CA THR A 758 -9.74 -10.42 -30.16
C THR A 758 -8.86 -9.21 -30.38
N GLU A 759 -8.52 -8.93 -31.64
CA GLU A 759 -7.72 -7.75 -31.99
C GLU A 759 -6.39 -7.69 -31.22
N VAL A 760 -5.66 -8.81 -31.19
CA VAL A 760 -4.40 -8.89 -30.42
C VAL A 760 -3.29 -8.08 -31.09
N TYR A 761 -3.07 -6.87 -30.59
CA TYR A 761 -1.98 -5.94 -30.92
C TYR A 761 -1.89 -4.83 -29.86
N ALA A 762 -0.78 -4.11 -29.79
CA ALA A 762 -0.61 -2.94 -28.92
C ALA A 762 -1.48 -1.76 -29.44
N GLY A 763 -2.74 -1.70 -29.00
CA GLY A 763 -3.75 -0.79 -29.53
C GLY A 763 -4.39 0.15 -28.51
N SER A 764 -3.79 0.33 -27.33
CA SER A 764 -4.24 1.35 -26.38
C SER A 764 -4.12 2.75 -26.97
N SER A 765 -5.08 3.60 -26.62
CA SER A 765 -5.10 5.01 -27.03
C SER A 765 -4.35 5.95 -26.08
N PHE A 766 -3.57 5.44 -25.12
CA PHE A 766 -2.81 6.26 -24.17
C PHE A 766 -2.03 7.41 -24.82
N SER A 767 -1.31 7.16 -25.92
CA SER A 767 -0.51 8.19 -26.61
C SER A 767 -1.36 9.16 -27.45
N ALA A 768 -2.62 8.85 -27.70
CA ALA A 768 -3.55 9.64 -28.51
C ALA A 768 -4.99 9.48 -27.97
N PRO A 769 -5.28 9.98 -26.75
CA PRO A 769 -6.53 9.72 -26.06
C PRO A 769 -7.75 10.36 -26.73
N ASP A 770 -7.50 11.33 -27.61
CA ASP A 770 -8.50 12.03 -28.42
C ASP A 770 -8.82 11.28 -29.74
N ASN A 771 -8.09 10.19 -30.05
CA ASN A 771 -8.27 9.35 -31.24
C ASN A 771 -8.38 7.86 -30.84
N ARG A 772 -9.48 7.50 -30.19
CA ARG A 772 -9.78 6.13 -29.73
C ARG A 772 -10.57 5.35 -30.78
N TRP A 773 -10.21 4.15 -31.22
CA TRP A 773 -8.94 3.41 -31.15
C TRP A 773 -8.37 3.28 -32.56
N LYS A 774 -7.05 3.41 -32.72
CA LYS A 774 -6.44 3.25 -34.05
C LYS A 774 -6.55 1.79 -34.50
N ALA A 775 -7.14 1.58 -35.67
CA ALA A 775 -7.19 0.27 -36.32
C ALA A 775 -5.78 -0.31 -36.56
N TYR A 776 -5.69 -1.64 -36.56
CA TYR A 776 -4.45 -2.33 -36.88
C TYR A 776 -4.02 -2.03 -38.32
N ASP A 777 -2.79 -1.54 -38.50
CA ASP A 777 -2.25 -1.12 -39.81
C ASP A 777 -1.04 -1.95 -40.27
N GLY A 778 -0.73 -3.03 -39.55
CA GLY A 778 0.42 -3.88 -39.82
C GLY A 778 1.70 -3.51 -39.07
N LYS A 779 1.75 -2.33 -38.42
CA LYS A 779 2.98 -1.83 -37.75
C LYS A 779 2.93 -1.93 -36.23
N GLN A 780 1.75 -2.10 -35.63
CA GLN A 780 1.66 -2.22 -34.18
C GLN A 780 2.30 -3.52 -33.69
N ARG A 781 2.92 -3.47 -32.52
CA ARG A 781 3.51 -4.65 -31.87
C ARG A 781 2.42 -5.68 -31.56
N ARG A 782 2.76 -6.97 -31.64
CA ARG A 782 1.87 -8.09 -31.32
C ARG A 782 2.63 -9.15 -30.53
N ALA A 783 1.95 -9.81 -29.60
CA ALA A 783 2.45 -10.98 -28.89
C ALA A 783 1.34 -12.05 -28.84
N THR A 784 1.59 -13.10 -28.07
CA THR A 784 0.67 -14.21 -27.80
C THR A 784 0.36 -14.25 -26.30
N PRO A 785 -0.66 -14.97 -25.83
CA PRO A 785 -0.71 -15.44 -24.44
C PRO A 785 0.58 -16.18 -24.02
N ILE A 786 1.16 -15.80 -22.88
CA ILE A 786 2.47 -16.28 -22.40
C ILE A 786 2.35 -16.84 -20.98
N VAL A 787 2.92 -18.03 -20.79
CA VAL A 787 3.26 -18.61 -19.48
C VAL A 787 4.76 -18.92 -19.48
N ALA A 788 5.56 -18.21 -18.70
CA ALA A 788 7.01 -18.36 -18.73
C ALA A 788 7.59 -18.47 -17.32
N GLY A 789 7.90 -19.69 -16.89
CA GLY A 789 8.79 -19.91 -15.75
C GLY A 789 10.23 -19.46 -16.08
N TYR A 790 11.15 -19.73 -15.16
CA TYR A 790 12.53 -19.27 -15.29
C TYR A 790 13.51 -20.38 -14.92
N SER A 791 14.56 -20.56 -15.72
CA SER A 791 15.71 -21.38 -15.36
C SER A 791 16.99 -20.55 -15.26
N LEU A 792 17.81 -20.83 -14.26
CA LEU A 792 19.20 -20.40 -14.24
C LEU A 792 19.98 -21.08 -15.39
N PRO A 793 21.04 -20.45 -15.92
CA PRO A 793 21.91 -21.11 -16.88
C PRO A 793 22.58 -22.34 -16.25
N GLU A 794 22.75 -23.40 -17.04
CA GLU A 794 23.46 -24.59 -16.60
C GLU A 794 24.92 -24.27 -16.27
N SER A 795 25.46 -24.85 -15.19
CA SER A 795 26.85 -24.54 -14.77
C SER A 795 27.90 -24.83 -15.85
N ALA A 796 27.63 -25.76 -16.77
CA ALA A 796 28.55 -26.11 -17.85
C ALA A 796 28.67 -25.01 -18.93
N VAL A 797 27.68 -24.13 -19.08
CA VAL A 797 27.68 -23.04 -20.07
C VAL A 797 28.10 -21.69 -19.48
N VAL A 798 28.30 -21.64 -18.16
CA VAL A 798 28.77 -20.45 -17.43
C VAL A 798 30.29 -20.45 -17.38
N GLN A 799 30.92 -19.33 -17.75
CA GLN A 799 32.37 -19.16 -17.68
C GLN A 799 32.85 -19.26 -16.22
N GLY A 800 33.64 -20.28 -15.90
CA GLY A 800 34.11 -20.55 -14.54
C GLY A 800 33.13 -21.33 -13.65
N GLY A 801 31.95 -21.69 -14.18
CA GLY A 801 30.90 -22.39 -13.45
C GLY A 801 30.05 -21.49 -12.54
N LEU A 802 29.01 -22.08 -11.95
CA LEU A 802 28.22 -21.44 -10.89
C LEU A 802 28.86 -21.74 -9.53
N ASP A 803 29.14 -20.70 -8.74
CA ASP A 803 29.75 -20.80 -7.41
C ASP A 803 28.71 -20.81 -6.27
N PHE A 804 27.43 -21.04 -6.59
CA PHE A 804 26.34 -21.01 -5.62
C PHE A 804 25.28 -22.08 -5.90
N THR A 805 24.45 -22.33 -4.89
CA THR A 805 23.20 -23.08 -5.01
C THR A 805 22.12 -22.29 -4.30
N LEU A 806 20.95 -22.16 -4.92
CA LEU A 806 19.84 -21.44 -4.30
C LEU A 806 19.37 -22.17 -3.02
N PRO A 807 18.78 -21.46 -2.04
CA PRO A 807 18.43 -22.04 -0.74
C PRO A 807 17.54 -23.30 -0.79
N ASN A 808 16.68 -23.41 -1.80
CA ASN A 808 15.81 -24.58 -2.01
C ASN A 808 16.43 -25.67 -2.90
N GLY A 809 17.67 -25.50 -3.37
CA GLY A 809 18.37 -26.45 -4.25
C GLY A 809 17.84 -26.50 -5.69
N LYS A 810 16.90 -25.63 -6.08
CA LYS A 810 16.28 -25.64 -7.42
C LYS A 810 16.94 -24.61 -8.33
N HIS A 811 17.20 -24.97 -9.58
CA HIS A 811 17.68 -24.05 -10.61
C HIS A 811 16.57 -23.57 -11.56
N THR A 812 15.39 -24.18 -11.49
CA THR A 812 14.23 -23.84 -12.32
C THR A 812 13.02 -23.55 -11.44
N GLY A 813 12.36 -22.41 -11.68
CA GLY A 813 11.06 -22.06 -11.15
C GLY A 813 9.97 -22.43 -12.15
N TYR A 814 9.24 -23.52 -11.87
CA TYR A 814 8.09 -23.93 -12.67
C TYR A 814 6.84 -23.16 -12.25
N ILE A 815 6.07 -22.69 -13.24
CA ILE A 815 4.70 -22.21 -13.00
C ILE A 815 3.76 -23.41 -13.03
N SER A 816 3.03 -23.66 -11.95
CA SER A 816 2.32 -24.95 -11.75
C SER A 816 0.80 -24.78 -11.69
N ASN A 817 0.01 -25.78 -12.09
CA ASN A 817 -1.45 -25.79 -11.96
C ASN A 817 -2.11 -24.52 -12.54
N ILE A 818 -1.91 -24.27 -13.83
CA ILE A 818 -2.64 -23.23 -14.58
C ILE A 818 -3.72 -23.89 -15.41
N GLN A 819 -4.92 -23.32 -15.38
CA GLN A 819 -6.07 -23.80 -16.14
C GLN A 819 -6.64 -22.70 -17.01
N PHE A 820 -6.63 -22.92 -18.32
CA PHE A 820 -7.37 -22.14 -19.31
C PHE A 820 -8.62 -22.93 -19.68
N ASN A 821 -9.80 -22.46 -19.26
CA ASN A 821 -11.07 -23.08 -19.58
C ASN A 821 -11.90 -22.13 -20.44
N ASP A 822 -12.28 -22.57 -21.64
CA ASP A 822 -13.14 -21.81 -22.55
C ASP A 822 -12.60 -20.38 -22.82
N VAL A 823 -11.33 -20.31 -23.18
CA VAL A 823 -10.66 -19.07 -23.60
C VAL A 823 -10.64 -19.02 -25.13
N GLN A 824 -11.25 -18.00 -25.72
CA GLN A 824 -11.39 -17.84 -27.16
C GLN A 824 -10.46 -16.72 -27.64
N VAL A 825 -9.42 -17.07 -28.39
CA VAL A 825 -8.38 -16.16 -28.87
C VAL A 825 -8.47 -15.98 -30.38
N LEU A 826 -8.63 -14.74 -30.84
CA LEU A 826 -8.51 -14.34 -32.24
C LEU A 826 -7.38 -13.32 -32.40
N VAL A 827 -6.25 -13.77 -32.95
CA VAL A 827 -5.08 -12.90 -33.20
C VAL A 827 -5.10 -12.30 -34.60
N LYS A 828 -4.34 -11.21 -34.82
CA LYS A 828 -4.18 -10.63 -36.16
C LYS A 828 -3.47 -11.56 -37.16
N GLY A 829 -2.55 -12.40 -36.70
CA GLY A 829 -1.78 -13.32 -37.54
C GLY A 829 -0.61 -12.66 -38.28
N SER A 830 -0.27 -13.13 -39.48
CA SER A 830 0.76 -12.58 -40.38
C SER A 830 2.23 -12.75 -39.98
N ASN A 831 2.53 -13.50 -38.92
CA ASN A 831 3.90 -13.92 -38.62
C ASN A 831 4.38 -15.00 -39.61
N SER A 832 5.67 -15.01 -39.93
CA SER A 832 6.24 -15.92 -40.91
C SER A 832 6.45 -17.32 -40.33
N LEU A 833 6.63 -18.31 -41.21
CA LEU A 833 6.99 -19.68 -40.77
C LEU A 833 8.33 -19.72 -40.02
N SER A 834 9.28 -18.84 -40.34
CA SER A 834 10.58 -18.78 -39.67
C SER A 834 10.49 -18.45 -38.17
N ASP A 835 9.43 -17.76 -37.75
CA ASP A 835 9.20 -17.43 -36.34
C ASP A 835 8.96 -18.69 -35.47
N THR A 836 8.66 -19.85 -36.08
CA THR A 836 8.60 -21.14 -35.37
C THR A 836 9.93 -21.58 -34.78
N ALA A 837 11.05 -21.03 -35.27
CA ALA A 837 12.40 -21.29 -34.77
C ALA A 837 12.87 -20.24 -33.75
N ALA A 838 12.00 -19.29 -33.35
CA ALA A 838 12.35 -18.25 -32.40
C ALA A 838 12.77 -18.83 -31.05
N LEU A 839 13.86 -18.28 -30.50
CA LEU A 839 14.43 -18.67 -29.22
C LEU A 839 14.22 -17.53 -28.23
N CYS A 840 13.15 -17.61 -27.43
CA CYS A 840 12.86 -16.62 -26.40
C CYS A 840 13.93 -16.70 -25.30
N PRO A 841 14.54 -15.58 -24.88
CA PRO A 841 15.53 -15.57 -23.80
C PRO A 841 14.89 -15.83 -22.42
N GLU A 842 15.70 -16.10 -21.40
CA GLU A 842 15.26 -16.09 -20.00
C GLU A 842 15.11 -14.67 -19.44
N LEU A 843 14.19 -14.49 -18.48
CA LEU A 843 13.96 -13.21 -17.81
C LEU A 843 14.95 -13.01 -16.64
N GLY A 844 16.18 -12.62 -16.98
CA GLY A 844 17.23 -12.28 -16.02
C GLY A 844 16.97 -10.98 -15.23
N VAL A 845 17.94 -10.56 -14.41
CA VAL A 845 17.85 -9.33 -13.61
C VAL A 845 17.51 -8.12 -14.50
N GLY A 846 16.53 -7.33 -14.09
CA GLY A 846 16.09 -6.14 -14.83
C GLY A 846 15.14 -6.42 -16.01
N GLN A 847 14.83 -7.70 -16.30
CA GLN A 847 13.91 -8.10 -17.36
C GLN A 847 12.63 -8.71 -16.76
N TYR A 848 11.47 -8.19 -17.16
CA TYR A 848 10.17 -8.67 -16.65
C TYR A 848 8.98 -8.22 -17.52
N ASN A 849 9.23 -7.76 -18.75
CA ASN A 849 8.18 -7.36 -19.68
C ASN A 849 8.03 -8.42 -20.78
N ALA A 850 6.81 -8.60 -21.31
CA ALA A 850 6.56 -9.53 -22.42
C ALA A 850 7.47 -9.27 -23.65
N SER A 851 7.81 -8.01 -23.92
CA SER A 851 8.73 -7.66 -25.00
C SER A 851 10.17 -8.16 -24.80
N ASN A 852 10.58 -8.44 -23.55
CA ASN A 852 11.89 -9.03 -23.27
C ASN A 852 12.01 -10.45 -23.82
N LEU A 853 10.89 -11.15 -24.01
CA LEU A 853 10.83 -12.51 -24.58
C LEU A 853 10.88 -12.54 -26.11
N LYS A 854 11.11 -11.39 -26.76
CA LYS A 854 11.19 -11.23 -28.22
C LYS A 854 9.94 -11.83 -28.91
N THR A 855 10.10 -12.49 -30.05
CA THR A 855 9.01 -13.15 -30.79
C THR A 855 8.77 -14.55 -30.24
N GLN A 856 7.53 -14.90 -29.92
CA GLN A 856 7.16 -16.26 -29.48
C GLN A 856 6.87 -17.18 -30.68
N PRO A 857 7.20 -18.48 -30.58
CA PRO A 857 7.02 -19.45 -31.67
C PRO A 857 5.57 -19.93 -31.84
N ALA A 858 4.65 -19.49 -30.98
CA ALA A 858 3.21 -19.76 -31.09
C ALA A 858 2.43 -18.45 -31.26
N TYR A 859 1.29 -18.52 -31.95
CA TYR A 859 0.33 -17.43 -32.04
C TYR A 859 -0.75 -17.53 -30.95
N GLY A 860 -1.14 -18.74 -30.52
CA GLY A 860 -2.26 -18.97 -29.61
C GLY A 860 -1.89 -19.03 -28.13
N LEU A 861 -0.94 -19.90 -27.75
CA LEU A 861 -0.36 -19.97 -26.41
C LEU A 861 1.08 -20.47 -26.49
N TRP A 862 2.01 -19.75 -25.87
CA TRP A 862 3.36 -20.22 -25.61
C TRP A 862 3.56 -20.43 -24.11
N ALA A 863 3.95 -21.65 -23.72
CA ALA A 863 4.25 -22.00 -22.34
C ALA A 863 5.67 -22.56 -22.23
N ARG A 864 6.46 -22.06 -21.27
CA ARG A 864 7.80 -22.54 -20.94
C ARG A 864 7.98 -22.74 -19.44
N HIS A 865 8.69 -23.79 -19.03
CA HIS A 865 8.97 -24.10 -17.61
C HIS A 865 7.67 -24.08 -16.80
N ALA A 866 6.70 -24.89 -17.22
CA ALA A 866 5.40 -24.99 -16.58
C ALA A 866 5.11 -26.43 -16.15
N ALA A 867 4.23 -26.60 -15.17
CA ALA A 867 3.76 -27.91 -14.72
C ALA A 867 2.23 -27.92 -14.53
N ASP A 868 1.62 -29.08 -14.73
CA ASP A 868 0.18 -29.30 -14.54
C ASP A 868 -0.70 -28.29 -15.29
N LEU A 869 -0.37 -28.04 -16.56
CA LEU A 869 -1.06 -27.08 -17.43
C LEU A 869 -2.32 -27.70 -18.04
N THR A 870 -3.48 -27.09 -17.84
CA THR A 870 -4.75 -27.50 -18.46
C THR A 870 -5.21 -26.47 -19.50
N ILE A 871 -5.53 -26.94 -20.70
CA ILE A 871 -6.10 -26.16 -21.80
C ILE A 871 -7.35 -26.90 -22.26
N ASN A 872 -8.52 -26.39 -21.86
CA ASN A 872 -9.79 -27.10 -21.97
C ASN A 872 -10.84 -26.23 -22.69
N ASN A 873 -11.39 -26.75 -23.78
CA ASN A 873 -12.44 -26.10 -24.58
C ASN A 873 -12.07 -24.70 -25.11
N CYS A 874 -10.79 -24.42 -25.32
CA CYS A 874 -10.29 -23.15 -25.84
C CYS A 874 -10.33 -23.09 -27.38
N GLY A 875 -10.33 -21.87 -27.92
CA GLY A 875 -10.25 -21.60 -29.35
C GLY A 875 -9.04 -20.73 -29.70
N PHE A 876 -8.24 -21.13 -30.69
CA PHE A 876 -7.07 -20.38 -31.16
C PHE A 876 -7.18 -20.11 -32.66
N ASN A 877 -7.71 -18.94 -32.99
CA ASN A 877 -8.03 -18.48 -34.33
C ASN A 877 -7.13 -17.31 -34.77
N VAL A 878 -7.09 -17.07 -36.08
CA VAL A 878 -6.30 -16.02 -36.74
C VAL A 878 -7.17 -15.25 -37.73
N GLU A 879 -6.99 -13.93 -37.83
CA GLU A 879 -7.61 -13.09 -38.86
C GLU A 879 -6.87 -13.23 -40.21
N GLN A 880 -5.54 -13.24 -40.17
CA GLN A 880 -4.66 -13.49 -41.32
C GLN A 880 -3.82 -14.73 -41.07
N ALA A 881 -3.35 -15.39 -42.13
CA ALA A 881 -2.50 -16.56 -42.00
C ALA A 881 -1.27 -16.27 -41.10
N ASP A 882 -1.00 -17.13 -40.13
CA ASP A 882 0.15 -17.06 -39.23
C ASP A 882 0.94 -18.36 -39.36
N GLY A 883 2.25 -18.29 -39.61
CA GLY A 883 3.10 -19.47 -39.83
C GLY A 883 3.43 -20.25 -38.55
N ARG A 884 3.17 -19.66 -37.38
CA ARG A 884 3.50 -20.24 -36.07
C ARG A 884 2.54 -21.35 -35.64
N TYR A 885 2.89 -22.03 -34.54
CA TYR A 885 2.02 -23.04 -33.94
C TYR A 885 0.84 -22.38 -33.21
N ALA A 886 -0.28 -23.09 -33.08
CA ALA A 886 -1.36 -22.63 -32.20
C ALA A 886 -0.91 -22.72 -30.73
N ILE A 887 -0.29 -23.85 -30.36
CA ILE A 887 0.24 -24.10 -29.01
C ILE A 887 1.69 -24.57 -29.13
N PHE A 888 2.58 -23.98 -28.32
CA PHE A 888 3.96 -24.44 -28.16
C PHE A 888 4.28 -24.62 -26.68
N LEU A 889 4.68 -25.83 -26.30
CA LEU A 889 5.11 -26.18 -24.95
C LEU A 889 6.62 -26.48 -24.92
N ASP A 890 7.39 -25.70 -24.16
CA ASP A 890 8.85 -25.85 -23.95
C ASP A 890 9.16 -26.23 -22.49
N ASP A 891 9.72 -27.41 -22.22
CA ASP A 891 9.93 -27.91 -20.85
C ASP A 891 8.67 -27.82 -19.97
N VAL A 892 7.56 -28.36 -20.48
CA VAL A 892 6.29 -28.46 -19.73
C VAL A 892 6.09 -29.88 -19.22
N LYS A 893 5.74 -30.01 -17.93
CA LYS A 893 5.58 -31.30 -17.24
C LYS A 893 4.14 -31.51 -16.81
N GLY A 894 3.46 -32.49 -17.39
CA GLY A 894 2.04 -32.71 -17.11
C GLY A 894 1.18 -31.65 -17.78
N ALA A 895 0.74 -31.89 -19.01
CA ALA A 895 -0.20 -30.99 -19.67
C ALA A 895 -1.40 -31.76 -20.20
N THR A 896 -2.60 -31.21 -20.03
CA THR A 896 -3.85 -31.74 -20.56
C THR A 896 -4.43 -30.75 -21.56
N ILE A 897 -4.45 -31.12 -22.83
CA ILE A 897 -4.96 -30.31 -23.93
C ILE A 897 -6.22 -31.00 -24.45
N THR A 898 -7.41 -30.49 -24.14
CA THR A 898 -8.66 -31.15 -24.48
C THR A 898 -9.77 -30.25 -25.00
N GLY A 899 -10.57 -30.76 -25.96
CA GLY A 899 -11.75 -30.06 -26.48
C GLY A 899 -11.46 -28.79 -27.29
N ASN A 900 -10.20 -28.54 -27.67
CA ASN A 900 -9.80 -27.26 -28.26
C ASN A 900 -10.03 -27.19 -29.77
N LYS A 901 -10.17 -25.96 -30.29
CA LYS A 901 -10.27 -25.65 -31.72
C LYS A 901 -9.09 -24.78 -32.16
N MET A 902 -8.39 -25.15 -33.24
CA MET A 902 -7.15 -24.48 -33.67
C MET A 902 -7.04 -24.32 -35.19
N VAL A 903 -6.21 -23.39 -35.68
CA VAL A 903 -5.84 -23.28 -37.10
C VAL A 903 -4.41 -23.78 -37.30
N LYS A 904 -4.21 -24.67 -38.26
CA LYS A 904 -2.87 -25.07 -38.72
C LYS A 904 -2.48 -24.28 -39.96
N ALA A 905 -1.29 -23.69 -39.96
CA ALA A 905 -0.77 -22.97 -41.11
C ALA A 905 -0.48 -23.92 -42.30
N ALA A 906 -0.62 -23.43 -43.54
CA ALA A 906 -0.37 -24.23 -44.75
C ALA A 906 1.06 -24.78 -44.80
N GLY A 907 2.04 -23.96 -44.43
CA GLY A 907 3.47 -24.31 -44.44
C GLY A 907 3.98 -24.97 -43.17
N ASN A 908 3.13 -25.15 -42.15
CA ASN A 908 3.51 -25.77 -40.88
C ASN A 908 2.86 -27.16 -40.79
N ALA A 909 3.68 -28.20 -40.64
CA ALA A 909 3.20 -29.57 -40.54
C ALA A 909 2.43 -29.83 -39.24
N SER A 910 2.62 -29.00 -38.21
CA SER A 910 2.04 -29.21 -36.88
C SER A 910 1.27 -27.97 -36.40
N VAL A 911 0.20 -28.20 -35.65
CA VAL A 911 -0.59 -27.19 -34.96
C VAL A 911 -0.20 -27.07 -33.48
N ILE A 912 0.25 -28.18 -32.87
CA ILE A 912 0.82 -28.22 -31.52
C ILE A 912 2.29 -28.66 -31.62
N LYS A 913 3.18 -27.94 -30.94
CA LYS A 913 4.61 -28.30 -30.82
C LYS A 913 4.99 -28.55 -29.36
N LEU A 914 5.68 -29.66 -29.13
CA LEU A 914 6.30 -30.01 -27.86
C LEU A 914 7.82 -29.96 -28.03
N LYS A 915 8.51 -29.34 -27.07
CA LYS A 915 9.96 -29.33 -26.94
C LYS A 915 10.32 -29.65 -25.50
N LEU A 916 10.94 -30.80 -25.26
CA LEU A 916 11.28 -31.29 -23.91
C LEU A 916 10.07 -31.41 -22.97
N ALA A 917 8.85 -31.44 -23.50
CA ALA A 917 7.64 -31.60 -22.70
C ALA A 917 7.36 -33.09 -22.42
N SER A 918 6.84 -33.40 -21.24
CA SER A 918 6.60 -34.76 -20.77
C SER A 918 5.26 -34.88 -20.05
N SER A 919 4.73 -36.10 -19.95
CA SER A 919 3.40 -36.39 -19.42
C SER A 919 2.28 -35.53 -20.06
N VAL A 920 2.34 -35.33 -21.38
CA VAL A 920 1.35 -34.53 -22.12
C VAL A 920 0.24 -35.43 -22.67
N THR A 921 -1.02 -35.07 -22.41
CA THR A 921 -2.22 -35.70 -22.98
C THR A 921 -2.90 -34.74 -23.93
N ILE A 922 -3.18 -35.18 -25.16
CA ILE A 922 -3.92 -34.42 -26.17
C ILE A 922 -5.12 -35.26 -26.61
N ASP A 923 -6.32 -34.81 -26.26
CA ASP A 923 -7.54 -35.57 -26.53
C ASP A 923 -8.74 -34.70 -26.94
N GLN A 924 -9.62 -35.22 -27.78
CA GLN A 924 -10.85 -34.52 -28.21
C GLN A 924 -10.65 -33.13 -28.84
N ASN A 925 -9.47 -32.84 -29.39
CA ASN A 925 -9.21 -31.57 -30.06
C ASN A 925 -9.57 -31.65 -31.55
N ILE A 926 -9.86 -30.51 -32.15
CA ILE A 926 -9.97 -30.36 -33.59
C ILE A 926 -9.07 -29.23 -34.09
N TYR A 927 -8.57 -29.37 -35.31
CA TYR A 927 -7.88 -28.30 -36.02
C TYR A 927 -8.44 -28.14 -37.43
N PHE A 928 -8.24 -26.96 -38.01
CA PHE A 928 -8.58 -26.67 -39.38
C PHE A 928 -7.32 -26.39 -40.19
N ASP A 929 -7.24 -26.92 -41.41
CA ASP A 929 -6.17 -26.56 -42.33
C ASP A 929 -6.43 -25.17 -42.89
N THR A 930 -5.50 -24.24 -42.65
CA THR A 930 -5.38 -22.89 -43.23
C THR A 930 -6.47 -21.87 -42.86
N GLN A 931 -7.72 -22.30 -42.65
CA GLN A 931 -8.86 -21.42 -42.41
C GLN A 931 -9.80 -22.00 -41.34
N TRP A 932 -10.18 -21.15 -40.38
CA TRP A 932 -11.11 -21.50 -39.30
C TRP A 932 -12.49 -21.93 -39.81
N ASN A 933 -13.12 -22.89 -39.12
CA ASN A 933 -14.44 -23.41 -39.47
C ASN A 933 -14.59 -23.94 -40.91
N ASN A 934 -13.48 -24.26 -41.59
CA ASN A 934 -13.49 -24.98 -42.86
C ASN A 934 -13.75 -26.48 -42.60
N LYS A 935 -12.84 -27.38 -42.98
CA LYS A 935 -12.94 -28.82 -42.69
C LYS A 935 -12.28 -29.13 -41.34
N PRO A 936 -13.05 -29.51 -40.29
CA PRO A 936 -12.46 -29.91 -39.02
C PRO A 936 -11.75 -31.26 -39.15
N LEU A 937 -10.56 -31.36 -38.57
CA LEU A 937 -9.75 -32.56 -38.49
C LEU A 937 -9.53 -32.90 -37.01
N SER A 938 -9.71 -34.17 -36.66
CA SER A 938 -9.57 -34.64 -35.27
C SER A 938 -8.10 -34.78 -34.88
N LEU A 939 -7.78 -34.38 -33.65
CA LEU A 939 -6.51 -34.61 -32.98
C LEU A 939 -6.79 -35.15 -31.57
N SER A 940 -6.67 -36.47 -31.39
CA SER A 940 -7.13 -37.17 -30.18
C SER A 940 -6.27 -38.39 -29.87
N GLY A 941 -6.37 -38.93 -28.65
CA GLY A 941 -5.72 -40.18 -28.24
C GLY A 941 -4.19 -40.13 -28.17
N ILE A 942 -3.57 -38.95 -28.02
CA ILE A 942 -2.11 -38.81 -27.97
C ILE A 942 -1.65 -38.70 -26.51
N GLN A 943 -0.67 -39.53 -26.16
CA GLN A 943 0.06 -39.46 -24.89
C GLN A 943 1.57 -39.37 -25.13
N GLN A 944 2.19 -38.32 -24.64
CA GLN A 944 3.64 -38.14 -24.65
C GLN A 944 4.17 -38.32 -23.23
N ALA A 945 4.57 -39.54 -22.87
CA ALA A 945 5.06 -39.83 -21.51
C ALA A 945 6.44 -39.20 -21.24
N GLN A 946 7.39 -39.38 -22.16
CA GLN A 946 8.79 -38.96 -21.99
C GLN A 946 9.09 -37.62 -22.68
N PRO A 947 10.09 -36.84 -22.20
CA PRO A 947 10.52 -35.61 -22.87
C PRO A 947 10.96 -35.86 -24.32
N ALA A 948 10.38 -35.13 -25.27
CA ALA A 948 10.77 -35.21 -26.68
C ALA A 948 10.53 -33.90 -27.43
N VAL A 949 11.12 -33.79 -28.62
CA VAL A 949 10.77 -32.74 -29.60
C VAL A 949 9.81 -33.35 -30.62
N THR A 950 8.51 -33.12 -30.45
CA THR A 950 7.45 -33.71 -31.27
C THR A 950 6.45 -32.66 -31.74
N GLY A 951 5.85 -32.86 -32.91
CA GLY A 951 4.85 -31.97 -33.48
C GLY A 951 3.62 -32.75 -33.90
N PHE A 952 2.43 -32.18 -33.69
CA PHE A 952 1.15 -32.83 -33.97
C PHE A 952 0.28 -32.00 -34.93
N PRO A 953 -0.38 -32.61 -35.94
CA PRO A 953 -0.31 -34.03 -36.30
C PRO A 953 1.13 -34.45 -36.65
N LEU A 954 1.45 -35.72 -36.39
CA LEU A 954 2.75 -36.27 -36.77
C LEU A 954 2.87 -36.19 -38.29
N GLN A 955 4.07 -35.86 -38.79
CA GLN A 955 4.35 -36.07 -40.20
C GLN A 955 4.22 -37.57 -40.48
N THR A 956 3.16 -37.98 -41.19
CA THR A 956 3.16 -39.25 -41.89
C THR A 956 4.23 -39.14 -42.97
N GLY A 957 5.27 -39.96 -42.89
CA GLY A 957 6.44 -39.89 -43.76
C GLY A 957 6.06 -39.71 -45.23
N GLN A 958 6.73 -38.77 -45.89
CA GLN A 958 7.06 -38.92 -47.30
C GLN A 958 8.27 -39.84 -47.43
#